data_AF-A0A0W0EXG7-F1
#
_entry.id   AF-A0A0W0EXG7-F1
#
_cell.length_a   1.000
_cell.length_b   1.000
_cell.length_c   1.000
_cell.angle_alpha   90.00
_cell.angle_beta   90.00
_cell.angle_gamma   90.00
#
_symmetry.space_group_name_H-M   'P 1'
#
loop_
_entity.id
_entity.type
_entity.pdbx_description
1 polymer ?
#
loop_
_entity_poly.entity_id
_entity_poly.type
_entity_poly.pdbx_seq_one_letter_code
_entity_poly.pdbx_strand_id
1 'polypeptide(L)'
;MFYRLLLVSLVVAAIQLVHADLPVYQDDALASGWENWSWSSTIDFAATDIFDGSSSISVTSEAWSALSLKLEGTFPDYAGLRFDIAGTDIQISFSATETETDSPSIPLSSISKEVKEGEFTSLVIDFSSLPGTGAPLPDATWDHINFQAGANGASYHLDNIVLVDSIVVEPEFLSAEPLANNVVAITTVGDVDLDTVSIQLNGETISVSNTTTYSPDTPAKAITCLTLASSFAAGSLVITTGNSTFNHTLPEAQSGSVNQDHLGVTFSRWGGNAVTAYNPDGDFTNAGADWYFENRDNDNADEWIEWVHGASSSSLLTVPALDWVAKDNKSYSYPKTVYPDQQNFDPYNADAGNGMYPNGTAVPATDPTRAYTAWNSTLAKQWLSGLKNKPAIVAIDNEIEIASETHRDMHPEPIGYDEELNRVIEFATVAKEAIPDVQVAAPSTCAWWFYWTSVIGWDDTAAHSNIDFLPWFLQEMAKHDQNTGTRLLDYLDIHYYFQADTSANDDAAKAVRLRATRSLWDETYVDESWVGEEPQQNHQPDPTIIKLVPRMKSLIDQNYPGTKFSISEWSSTNDQDITGGLVTADMLGIFGKYAVDAATYWATPDEMGPVGLAYWLFRGYGTYFGSSSAQVNLTSPNPDILSIYAGTENGKLSLVIINKSPSAPVSYNLSNVPTGLYFMRHFGGSAGVAKWQTDIALKASDFLVVPPYMANSMQAALKISLFLLSAISFGVSFTPPHSLPTPSEDKNPSQRGVREWIVVFRVKYVLPLQRAAYYVAILHECFCLMTFMNTTPNPTTPSITTAFLAAVLSLFLGGLIRFSCYRELGECFSFELVPAGQHAKNTFTANNPKLITTGPYNYVRHPSYLGSWLSFFGSISTLLVDGSWIRESGFLNTAIGRISVGSWMFAVGQGAVLVTMRICDEDELMRKQFGEQWDRWSKVVKYRMIPGVF
;
A
#
# COMPACT_ATOMS: atom_id res chain seq x y z
N MET A 1 -18.57 30.19 53.08
CA MET A 1 -18.86 28.89 53.74
C MET A 1 -19.50 27.93 52.72
N PHE A 2 -18.83 27.64 51.59
CA PHE A 2 -19.30 26.72 50.54
C PHE A 2 -18.16 26.26 49.60
N TYR A 3 -16.91 26.27 50.08
CA TYR A 3 -15.72 25.89 49.29
C TYR A 3 -14.72 25.02 50.08
N ARG A 4 -15.17 24.37 51.16
CA ARG A 4 -14.35 23.49 52.01
C ARG A 4 -15.00 22.13 52.30
N LEU A 5 -15.90 21.68 51.43
CA LEU A 5 -16.61 20.40 51.57
C LEU A 5 -16.60 19.54 50.29
N LEU A 6 -15.78 19.89 49.30
CA LEU A 6 -15.61 19.12 48.05
C LEU A 6 -14.22 18.43 47.95
N LEU A 7 -13.47 18.39 49.05
CA LEU A 7 -12.10 17.89 49.12
C LEU A 7 -11.95 16.67 50.07
N VAL A 8 -13.07 16.04 50.45
CA VAL A 8 -13.10 14.85 51.32
C VAL A 8 -13.92 13.69 50.71
N SER A 9 -14.37 13.82 49.45
CA SER A 9 -15.12 12.74 48.76
C SER A 9 -14.36 12.07 47.62
N LEU A 10 -13.07 12.34 47.47
CA LEU A 10 -12.19 11.72 46.46
C LEU A 10 -10.91 11.13 47.08
N VAL A 11 -11.00 10.72 48.35
CA VAL A 11 -10.01 9.89 49.03
C VAL A 11 -10.75 8.87 49.90
N VAL A 12 -11.63 8.09 49.28
CA VAL A 12 -11.71 6.68 49.62
C VAL A 12 -11.01 6.02 48.46
N ALA A 13 -9.74 5.70 48.69
CA ALA A 13 -8.93 4.91 47.81
C ALA A 13 -9.77 3.73 47.31
N ALA A 14 -9.88 3.61 45.98
CA ALA A 14 -9.92 2.29 45.40
C ALA A 14 -8.69 1.58 45.96
N ILE A 15 -8.89 0.76 46.98
CA ILE A 15 -8.04 -0.40 47.18
C ILE A 15 -8.33 -1.22 45.92
N GLN A 16 -7.59 -0.96 44.83
CA GLN A 16 -7.38 -2.01 43.86
C GLN A 16 -6.76 -3.12 44.68
N LEU A 17 -7.51 -4.20 44.87
CA LEU A 17 -6.91 -5.46 45.22
C LEU A 17 -5.89 -5.71 44.12
N VAL A 18 -4.61 -5.55 44.44
CA VAL A 18 -3.53 -6.06 43.60
C VAL A 18 -3.81 -7.56 43.49
N HIS A 19 -4.26 -8.00 42.33
CA HIS A 19 -4.28 -9.43 42.06
C HIS A 19 -2.81 -9.81 41.90
N ALA A 20 -2.38 -10.85 42.61
CA ALA A 20 -1.07 -11.41 42.36
C ALA A 20 -1.15 -12.30 41.12
N ASP A 21 -0.02 -12.49 40.45
CA ASP A 21 0.12 -13.55 39.44
C ASP A 21 -0.49 -14.86 39.96
N LEU A 22 -1.28 -15.52 39.11
CA LEU A 22 -1.97 -16.75 39.46
C LEU A 22 -1.23 -17.93 38.85
N PRO A 23 -0.49 -18.72 39.66
CA PRO A 23 0.15 -19.92 39.17
C PRO A 23 -0.92 -20.93 38.72
N VAL A 24 -0.65 -21.57 37.58
CA VAL A 24 -1.43 -22.67 37.01
C VAL A 24 -0.70 -23.99 37.26
N TYR A 25 0.60 -24.00 36.98
CA TYR A 25 1.51 -25.10 37.28
C TYR A 25 2.86 -24.53 37.72
N GLN A 26 3.36 -25.04 38.85
CA GLN A 26 4.70 -24.73 39.35
C GLN A 26 5.19 -25.95 40.13
N ASP A 27 5.91 -26.84 39.45
CA ASP A 27 6.43 -28.10 39.97
C ASP A 27 5.38 -29.10 40.52
N ASP A 28 5.63 -30.39 40.32
CA ASP A 28 4.93 -31.59 40.81
C ASP A 28 3.43 -31.75 40.45
N ALA A 29 2.64 -30.69 40.49
CA ALA A 29 1.19 -30.71 40.33
C ALA A 29 0.61 -29.35 39.90
N LEU A 30 -0.63 -29.38 39.40
CA LEU A 30 -1.43 -28.17 39.17
C LEU A 30 -1.65 -27.40 40.47
N ALA A 31 -1.66 -26.07 40.37
CA ALA A 31 -1.95 -25.19 41.50
C ALA A 31 -3.38 -25.40 42.03
N SER A 32 -3.60 -25.04 43.30
CA SER A 32 -4.91 -25.19 43.94
C SER A 32 -6.00 -24.46 43.16
N GLY A 33 -7.09 -25.17 42.84
CA GLY A 33 -8.21 -24.64 42.06
C GLY A 33 -8.09 -24.88 40.56
N TRP A 34 -7.00 -25.48 40.07
CA TRP A 34 -6.87 -25.94 38.69
C TRP A 34 -7.12 -27.45 38.56
N GLU A 35 -7.89 -27.82 37.54
CA GLU A 35 -8.26 -29.19 37.22
C GLU A 35 -7.73 -29.57 35.83
N ASN A 36 -7.39 -30.85 35.65
CA ASN A 36 -7.04 -31.41 34.36
C ASN A 36 -8.29 -31.87 33.60
N TRP A 37 -8.62 -31.20 32.50
CA TRP A 37 -9.75 -31.46 31.59
C TRP A 37 -9.30 -31.89 30.19
N SER A 38 -8.06 -32.36 30.09
CA SER A 38 -7.46 -32.78 28.83
C SER A 38 -8.20 -33.94 28.19
N TRP A 39 -8.17 -33.98 26.86
CA TRP A 39 -8.74 -35.07 26.08
C TRP A 39 -7.68 -35.68 25.17
N SER A 40 -7.78 -37.00 24.96
CA SER A 40 -6.98 -37.77 24.01
C SER A 40 -5.46 -37.49 24.06
N SER A 41 -4.95 -37.19 25.25
CA SER A 41 -3.54 -36.87 25.51
C SER A 41 -3.02 -37.69 26.69
N THR A 42 -1.79 -38.17 26.59
CA THR A 42 -1.05 -38.77 27.71
C THR A 42 -0.25 -37.66 28.40
N ILE A 43 -0.43 -37.51 29.71
CA ILE A 43 0.14 -36.38 30.47
C ILE A 43 0.89 -36.92 31.68
N ASP A 44 2.11 -36.42 31.88
CA ASP A 44 2.91 -36.61 33.09
C ASP A 44 3.24 -35.25 33.69
N PHE A 45 2.65 -34.93 34.85
CA PHE A 45 2.87 -33.67 35.58
C PHE A 45 4.18 -33.65 36.38
N ALA A 46 4.94 -34.74 36.40
CA ALA A 46 6.18 -34.88 37.17
C ALA A 46 7.36 -35.28 36.26
N ALA A 47 7.38 -34.77 35.02
CA ALA A 47 8.44 -35.05 34.06
C ALA A 47 9.77 -34.41 34.50
N THR A 48 10.89 -35.06 34.18
CA THR A 48 12.21 -34.70 34.73
C THR A 48 13.08 -33.84 33.81
N ASP A 49 12.61 -33.55 32.61
CA ASP A 49 13.18 -32.52 31.74
C ASP A 49 12.60 -31.17 32.19
N ILE A 50 13.44 -30.30 32.74
CA ILE A 50 13.00 -29.11 33.49
C ILE A 50 13.61 -27.84 32.90
N PHE A 51 12.88 -26.74 32.96
CA PHE A 51 13.43 -25.41 32.73
C PHE A 51 14.03 -24.84 34.02
N ASP A 52 13.24 -24.89 35.10
CA ASP A 52 13.63 -24.48 36.45
C ASP A 52 12.92 -25.41 37.48
N GLY A 53 13.26 -25.35 38.77
CA GLY A 53 12.54 -26.10 39.79
C GLY A 53 12.85 -27.61 39.84
N SER A 54 11.81 -28.44 39.99
CA SER A 54 11.90 -29.89 40.21
C SER A 54 11.17 -30.77 39.19
N SER A 55 10.19 -30.25 38.43
CA SER A 55 9.54 -31.01 37.35
C SER A 55 8.82 -30.14 36.32
N SER A 56 8.57 -30.70 35.13
CA SER A 56 7.69 -30.11 34.10
C SER A 56 6.47 -31.00 33.82
N ILE A 57 5.58 -30.53 32.93
CA ILE A 57 4.49 -31.30 32.34
C ILE A 57 4.96 -31.86 30.99
N SER A 58 5.08 -33.18 30.86
CA SER A 58 5.20 -33.83 29.55
C SER A 58 3.83 -34.18 28.99
N VAL A 59 3.59 -33.84 27.72
CA VAL A 59 2.34 -34.13 27.02
C VAL A 59 2.62 -34.80 25.69
N THR A 60 1.92 -35.91 25.44
CA THR A 60 1.83 -36.54 24.12
C THR A 60 0.37 -36.57 23.68
N SER A 61 0.03 -35.75 22.69
CA SER A 61 -1.31 -35.54 22.18
C SER A 61 -1.51 -36.22 20.83
N GLU A 62 -2.65 -36.90 20.64
CA GLU A 62 -3.11 -37.32 19.31
C GLU A 62 -3.54 -36.10 18.47
N ALA A 63 -3.87 -36.31 17.19
CA ALA A 63 -4.40 -35.26 16.31
C ALA A 63 -5.57 -34.51 16.97
N TRP A 64 -5.50 -33.17 17.00
CA TRP A 64 -6.53 -32.28 17.59
C TRP A 64 -6.79 -32.47 19.10
N SER A 65 -5.92 -33.21 19.78
CA SER A 65 -6.01 -33.45 21.23
C SER A 65 -5.34 -32.32 21.99
N ALA A 66 -5.72 -32.10 23.26
CA ALA A 66 -5.16 -30.99 24.03
C ALA A 66 -4.88 -31.36 25.48
N LEU A 67 -3.84 -30.73 26.03
CA LEU A 67 -3.79 -30.42 27.46
C LEU A 67 -4.77 -29.28 27.71
N SER A 68 -5.79 -29.49 28.54
CA SER A 68 -6.77 -28.48 28.91
C SER A 68 -6.79 -28.32 30.43
N LEU A 69 -6.44 -27.13 30.90
CA LEU A 69 -6.35 -26.80 32.31
C LEU A 69 -7.51 -25.88 32.67
N LYS A 70 -8.37 -26.31 33.60
CA LYS A 70 -9.59 -25.60 33.97
C LYS A 70 -9.47 -24.98 35.36
N LEU A 71 -9.84 -23.72 35.50
CA LEU A 71 -9.93 -23.04 36.80
C LEU A 71 -11.31 -23.26 37.45
N GLU A 72 -11.34 -23.43 38.77
CA GLU A 72 -12.54 -23.35 39.61
C GLU A 72 -12.96 -21.87 39.82
N GLY A 73 -13.12 -21.14 38.72
CA GLY A 73 -13.31 -19.69 38.65
C GLY A 73 -13.12 -19.20 37.22
N THR A 74 -12.99 -17.88 37.02
CA THR A 74 -12.68 -17.29 35.70
C THR A 74 -11.49 -16.35 35.82
N PHE A 75 -10.81 -16.09 34.69
CA PHE A 75 -9.62 -15.22 34.65
C PHE A 75 -9.68 -14.06 33.62
N PRO A 76 -10.82 -13.37 33.43
CA PRO A 76 -10.91 -12.30 32.43
C PRO A 76 -10.06 -11.06 32.72
N ASP A 77 -9.63 -10.88 33.98
CA ASP A 77 -9.00 -9.65 34.47
C ASP A 77 -7.46 -9.68 34.47
N TYR A 78 -6.82 -10.75 33.98
CA TYR A 78 -5.35 -10.85 33.91
C TYR A 78 -4.81 -10.18 32.63
N ALA A 79 -3.58 -9.66 32.70
CA ALA A 79 -2.93 -9.02 31.55
C ALA A 79 -2.44 -10.03 30.51
N GLY A 80 -2.16 -11.27 30.90
CA GLY A 80 -1.66 -12.28 29.98
C GLY A 80 -1.38 -13.65 30.59
N LEU A 81 -0.77 -14.52 29.78
CA LEU A 81 -0.31 -15.86 30.17
C LEU A 81 1.19 -16.00 29.91
N ARG A 82 1.97 -16.32 30.94
CA ARG A 82 3.39 -16.71 30.83
C ARG A 82 3.54 -18.21 31.01
N PHE A 83 4.40 -18.83 30.22
CA PHE A 83 4.74 -20.25 30.33
C PHE A 83 6.09 -20.53 29.65
N ASP A 84 6.75 -21.60 30.09
CA ASP A 84 7.93 -22.13 29.43
C ASP A 84 7.54 -23.36 28.61
N ILE A 85 8.08 -23.49 27.40
CA ILE A 85 7.71 -24.59 26.50
C ILE A 85 8.90 -25.14 25.72
N ALA A 86 8.93 -26.46 25.53
CA ALA A 86 9.77 -27.17 24.57
C ALA A 86 8.88 -28.08 23.70
N GLY A 87 8.86 -27.88 22.38
CA GLY A 87 8.01 -28.63 21.45
C GLY A 87 7.54 -27.80 20.26
N THR A 88 6.86 -28.44 19.31
CA THR A 88 6.34 -27.81 18.07
C THR A 88 4.90 -28.24 17.79
N ASP A 89 4.25 -27.60 16.81
CA ASP A 89 2.91 -27.96 16.28
C ASP A 89 1.75 -27.91 17.28
N ILE A 90 1.78 -26.91 18.16
CA ILE A 90 0.74 -26.63 19.17
C ILE A 90 0.08 -25.28 18.86
N GLN A 91 -1.21 -25.19 19.17
CA GLN A 91 -1.96 -23.94 19.23
C GLN A 91 -2.53 -23.74 20.63
N ILE A 92 -2.54 -22.49 21.09
CA ILE A 92 -3.07 -22.09 22.39
C ILE A 92 -4.46 -21.47 22.19
N SER A 93 -5.43 -21.82 23.02
CA SER A 93 -6.73 -21.14 23.05
C SER A 93 -7.30 -21.09 24.46
N PHE A 94 -8.27 -20.20 24.67
CA PHE A 94 -9.01 -20.07 25.92
C PHE A 94 -10.47 -20.44 25.70
N SER A 95 -11.06 -21.22 26.60
CA SER A 95 -12.47 -21.60 26.52
C SER A 95 -13.24 -21.09 27.73
N ALA A 96 -14.53 -20.81 27.52
CA ALA A 96 -15.47 -20.47 28.56
C ALA A 96 -16.56 -21.55 28.65
N THR A 97 -16.58 -22.28 29.76
CA THR A 97 -17.53 -23.39 29.99
C THR A 97 -18.98 -22.91 29.95
N GLU A 98 -19.26 -21.71 30.47
CA GLU A 98 -20.63 -21.19 30.58
C GLU A 98 -21.27 -20.92 29.21
N THR A 99 -20.48 -20.45 28.25
CA THR A 99 -20.94 -20.01 26.94
C THR A 99 -20.62 -21.00 25.82
N GLU A 100 -19.84 -22.05 26.10
CA GLU A 100 -19.30 -23.00 25.12
C GLU A 100 -18.58 -22.27 23.97
N THR A 101 -17.84 -21.20 24.31
CA THR A 101 -17.10 -20.38 23.36
C THR A 101 -15.60 -20.55 23.53
N ASP A 102 -14.89 -20.62 22.41
CA ASP A 102 -13.43 -20.61 22.34
C ASP A 102 -12.92 -19.25 21.82
N SER A 103 -11.77 -18.83 22.31
CA SER A 103 -10.99 -17.75 21.71
C SER A 103 -10.49 -18.18 20.32
N PRO A 104 -10.08 -17.24 19.47
CA PRO A 104 -9.24 -17.58 18.32
C PRO A 104 -8.03 -18.42 18.77
N SER A 105 -7.69 -19.44 17.99
CA SER A 105 -6.48 -20.24 18.21
C SER A 105 -5.23 -19.41 17.92
N ILE A 106 -4.24 -19.52 18.78
CA ILE A 106 -2.96 -18.81 18.71
C ILE A 106 -1.88 -19.86 18.40
N PRO A 107 -1.46 -20.02 17.13
CA PRO A 107 -0.40 -20.96 16.79
C PRO A 107 0.89 -20.63 17.54
N LEU A 108 1.62 -21.62 18.03
CA LEU A 108 2.89 -21.39 18.73
C LEU A 108 3.89 -20.58 17.88
N SER A 109 3.87 -20.80 16.56
CA SER A 109 4.68 -20.08 15.58
C SER A 109 4.33 -18.59 15.42
N SER A 110 3.13 -18.16 15.83
CA SER A 110 2.78 -16.73 15.89
C SER A 110 3.30 -16.05 17.14
N ILE A 111 3.64 -16.81 18.18
CA ILE A 111 4.24 -16.32 19.44
C ILE A 111 5.77 -16.27 19.30
N SER A 112 6.40 -17.35 18.85
CA SER A 112 7.84 -17.40 18.60
C SER A 112 8.21 -18.48 17.58
N LYS A 113 9.13 -18.14 16.66
CA LYS A 113 9.73 -19.08 15.70
C LYS A 113 10.96 -19.81 16.27
N GLU A 114 11.40 -19.45 17.48
CA GLU A 114 12.63 -19.98 18.08
C GLU A 114 12.41 -21.22 18.94
N VAL A 115 11.15 -21.56 19.25
CA VAL A 115 10.79 -22.75 20.03
C VAL A 115 11.14 -24.01 19.24
N LYS A 116 11.84 -24.95 19.90
CA LYS A 116 12.28 -26.22 19.31
C LYS A 116 11.96 -27.36 20.26
N GLU A 117 11.96 -28.58 19.73
CA GLU A 117 11.89 -29.77 20.56
C GLU A 117 13.12 -29.88 21.48
N GLY A 118 12.90 -30.20 22.75
CA GLY A 118 13.96 -30.46 23.73
C GLY A 118 14.69 -29.25 24.30
N GLU A 119 14.33 -28.02 23.91
CA GLU A 119 14.90 -26.78 24.45
C GLU A 119 13.78 -25.83 24.90
N PHE A 120 13.73 -25.52 26.20
CA PHE A 120 12.70 -24.66 26.78
C PHE A 120 12.91 -23.19 26.39
N THR A 121 11.82 -22.55 25.99
CA THR A 121 11.73 -21.11 25.71
C THR A 121 10.63 -20.49 26.56
N SER A 122 10.93 -19.37 27.24
CA SER A 122 9.93 -18.61 27.99
C SER A 122 9.11 -17.73 27.06
N LEU A 123 7.78 -17.87 27.12
CA LEU A 123 6.84 -17.13 26.29
C LEU A 123 5.84 -16.36 27.14
N VAL A 124 5.33 -15.26 26.58
CA VAL A 124 4.25 -14.45 27.17
C VAL A 124 3.22 -14.15 26.08
N ILE A 125 1.94 -14.40 26.37
CA ILE A 125 0.79 -14.00 25.56
C ILE A 125 0.15 -12.78 26.23
N ASP A 126 0.09 -11.64 25.52
CA ASP A 126 -0.59 -10.43 25.96
C ASP A 126 -2.08 -10.49 25.57
N PHE A 127 -2.97 -10.44 26.56
CA PHE A 127 -4.42 -10.48 26.31
C PHE A 127 -4.97 -9.19 25.71
N SER A 128 -4.23 -8.08 25.75
CA SER A 128 -4.60 -6.85 25.06
C SER A 128 -4.26 -6.88 23.56
N SER A 129 -3.37 -7.79 23.13
CA SER A 129 -2.98 -7.94 21.72
C SER A 129 -2.50 -9.37 21.45
N LEU A 130 -3.42 -10.25 21.04
CA LEU A 130 -3.14 -11.66 20.81
C LEU A 130 -2.20 -11.88 19.62
N PRO A 131 -1.14 -12.71 19.76
CA PRO A 131 -0.21 -13.02 18.68
C PRO A 131 -0.89 -13.56 17.40
N GLY A 132 -0.41 -13.09 16.25
CA GLY A 132 -0.95 -13.44 14.92
C GLY A 132 -2.14 -12.58 14.47
N THR A 133 -2.98 -12.07 15.39
CA THR A 133 -4.15 -11.22 15.02
C THR A 133 -4.01 -9.77 15.47
N GLY A 134 -3.25 -9.51 16.53
CA GLY A 134 -3.11 -8.20 17.17
C GLY A 134 -4.37 -7.71 17.91
N ALA A 135 -5.47 -8.47 17.88
CA ALA A 135 -6.72 -8.13 18.54
C ALA A 135 -6.68 -8.48 20.03
N PRO A 136 -7.39 -7.74 20.92
CA PRO A 136 -7.52 -8.15 22.31
C PRO A 136 -8.29 -9.47 22.42
N LEU A 137 -7.99 -10.23 23.47
CA LEU A 137 -8.78 -11.39 23.87
C LEU A 137 -10.23 -10.93 24.08
N PRO A 138 -11.22 -11.54 23.43
CA PRO A 138 -12.60 -11.12 23.57
C PRO A 138 -13.08 -11.22 25.02
N ASP A 139 -13.96 -10.30 25.44
CA ASP A 139 -14.58 -10.37 26.76
C ASP A 139 -15.45 -11.63 26.89
N ALA A 140 -15.03 -12.60 27.70
CA ALA A 140 -15.83 -13.76 28.09
C ALA A 140 -15.43 -14.29 29.48
N THR A 141 -16.21 -15.23 30.02
CA THR A 141 -15.95 -15.91 31.30
C THR A 141 -14.93 -17.03 31.15
N TRP A 142 -13.74 -16.71 30.64
CA TRP A 142 -12.66 -17.67 30.37
C TRP A 142 -12.27 -18.44 31.63
N ASP A 143 -12.31 -19.77 31.55
CA ASP A 143 -11.98 -20.69 32.63
C ASP A 143 -11.12 -21.88 32.19
N HIS A 144 -10.81 -22.03 30.90
CA HIS A 144 -9.87 -23.04 30.38
C HIS A 144 -8.68 -22.42 29.66
N ILE A 145 -7.49 -23.00 29.85
CA ILE A 145 -6.30 -22.79 29.03
C ILE A 145 -6.02 -24.09 28.27
N ASN A 146 -6.06 -24.05 26.93
CA ASN A 146 -5.84 -25.21 26.08
C ASN A 146 -4.51 -25.10 25.34
N PHE A 147 -3.70 -26.15 25.41
CA PHE A 147 -2.55 -26.39 24.54
C PHE A 147 -2.91 -27.55 23.63
N GLN A 148 -3.34 -27.25 22.40
CA GLN A 148 -3.92 -28.22 21.48
C GLN A 148 -2.95 -28.56 20.34
N ALA A 149 -2.81 -29.85 20.05
CA ALA A 149 -2.03 -30.35 18.94
C ALA A 149 -2.74 -30.14 17.59
N GLY A 150 -1.96 -29.95 16.52
CA GLY A 150 -2.46 -29.92 15.15
C GLY A 150 -2.91 -31.30 14.62
N ALA A 151 -3.10 -31.39 13.31
CA ALA A 151 -3.63 -32.58 12.63
C ALA A 151 -2.75 -33.84 12.74
N ASN A 152 -1.48 -33.69 13.10
CA ASN A 152 -0.51 -34.79 13.20
C ASN A 152 -0.26 -35.25 14.65
N GLY A 153 -0.94 -34.66 15.63
CA GLY A 153 -0.58 -34.81 17.05
C GLY A 153 0.66 -33.97 17.39
N ALA A 154 1.07 -33.99 18.67
CA ALA A 154 2.25 -33.25 19.14
C ALA A 154 2.82 -33.91 20.41
N SER A 155 4.14 -33.78 20.59
CA SER A 155 4.81 -34.10 21.86
C SER A 155 5.54 -32.86 22.36
N TYR A 156 5.26 -32.45 23.59
CA TYR A 156 5.78 -31.21 24.13
C TYR A 156 5.85 -31.21 25.64
N HIS A 157 6.62 -30.26 26.16
CA HIS A 157 6.84 -30.07 27.58
C HIS A 157 6.53 -28.64 27.97
N LEU A 158 5.86 -28.47 29.12
CA LEU A 158 5.46 -27.18 29.65
C LEU A 158 5.93 -27.02 31.09
N ASP A 159 6.35 -25.81 31.44
CA ASP A 159 6.77 -25.46 32.80
C ASP A 159 6.33 -24.02 33.15
N ASN A 160 6.35 -23.68 34.44
CA ASN A 160 6.00 -22.37 35.02
C ASN A 160 4.82 -21.65 34.35
N ILE A 161 3.68 -22.34 34.21
CA ILE A 161 2.46 -21.76 33.62
C ILE A 161 1.83 -20.82 34.65
N VAL A 162 1.71 -19.55 34.31
CA VAL A 162 1.26 -18.47 35.22
C VAL A 162 0.41 -17.45 34.45
N LEU A 163 -0.78 -17.15 34.95
CA LEU A 163 -1.52 -15.96 34.51
C LEU A 163 -0.93 -14.73 35.20
N VAL A 164 -0.52 -13.73 34.43
CA VAL A 164 0.20 -12.55 34.93
C VAL A 164 -0.72 -11.36 35.10
N ASP A 165 -0.62 -10.67 36.23
CA ASP A 165 -1.41 -9.46 36.52
C ASP A 165 -0.96 -8.25 35.68
N SER A 166 0.32 -8.22 35.31
CA SER A 166 0.89 -7.20 34.42
C SER A 166 2.02 -7.74 33.56
N ILE A 167 2.20 -7.18 32.36
CA ILE A 167 3.33 -7.46 31.47
C ILE A 167 4.27 -6.25 31.55
N VAL A 168 5.50 -6.46 32.03
CA VAL A 168 6.53 -5.41 32.14
C VAL A 168 7.61 -5.66 31.09
N VAL A 169 7.73 -4.75 30.12
CA VAL A 169 8.81 -4.75 29.11
C VAL A 169 9.85 -3.71 29.51
N GLU A 170 11.13 -4.09 29.57
CA GLU A 170 12.22 -3.18 29.94
C GLU A 170 12.35 -2.03 28.92
N PRO A 171 12.32 -0.75 29.36
CA PRO A 171 12.44 0.39 28.45
C PRO A 171 13.83 0.53 27.83
N GLU A 172 13.92 0.51 26.50
CA GLU A 172 15.17 0.65 25.75
C GLU A 172 15.02 1.61 24.55
N PHE A 173 16.05 2.43 24.28
CA PHE A 173 16.18 3.23 23.06
C PHE A 173 17.05 2.49 22.05
N LEU A 174 16.44 2.00 20.97
CA LEU A 174 17.12 1.21 19.93
C LEU A 174 17.83 2.08 18.90
N SER A 175 17.19 3.17 18.45
CA SER A 175 17.77 4.10 17.48
C SER A 175 17.19 5.51 17.62
N ALA A 176 17.93 6.51 17.14
CA ALA A 176 17.41 7.86 16.91
C ALA A 176 18.06 8.44 15.66
N GLU A 177 17.26 8.79 14.65
CA GLU A 177 17.74 9.09 13.29
C GLU A 177 17.14 10.39 12.73
N PRO A 178 17.94 11.25 12.05
CA PRO A 178 17.44 12.44 11.39
C PRO A 178 16.74 12.13 10.09
N LEU A 179 15.55 12.68 9.91
CA LEU A 179 14.68 12.39 8.80
C LEU A 179 14.08 13.68 8.23
N ALA A 180 13.88 13.70 6.91
CA ALA A 180 13.24 14.80 6.22
C ALA A 180 13.96 16.13 6.47
N ASN A 181 13.23 17.23 6.61
CA ASN A 181 13.82 18.55 6.84
C ASN A 181 13.97 18.93 8.31
N ASN A 182 13.19 18.34 9.21
CA ASN A 182 13.19 18.72 10.64
C ASN A 182 12.62 17.62 11.55
N VAL A 183 12.71 16.34 11.19
CA VAL A 183 12.13 15.25 11.98
C VAL A 183 13.23 14.36 12.55
N VAL A 184 13.10 13.93 13.80
CA VAL A 184 13.90 12.83 14.36
C VAL A 184 12.98 11.66 14.64
N ALA A 185 13.27 10.50 14.07
CA ALA A 185 12.57 9.26 14.37
C ALA A 185 13.34 8.49 15.44
N ILE A 186 12.68 8.11 16.53
CA ILE A 186 13.27 7.35 17.65
C ILE A 186 12.56 6.02 17.74
N THR A 187 13.30 4.91 17.66
CA THR A 187 12.76 3.57 17.85
C THR A 187 13.07 3.08 19.27
N THR A 188 12.06 2.57 19.96
CA THR A 188 12.13 2.16 21.38
C THR A 188 11.46 0.80 21.59
N VAL A 189 11.81 0.14 22.69
CA VAL A 189 11.15 -1.04 23.25
C VAL A 189 10.67 -0.65 24.65
N GLY A 190 9.48 -1.09 25.06
CA GLY A 190 8.91 -0.74 26.37
C GLY A 190 8.60 0.75 26.56
N ASP A 191 8.21 1.12 27.79
CA ASP A 191 7.78 2.47 28.15
C ASP A 191 8.98 3.38 28.47
N VAL A 192 9.54 4.04 27.45
CA VAL A 192 10.66 4.98 27.63
C VAL A 192 10.20 6.41 27.98
N ASP A 193 11.04 7.12 28.75
CA ASP A 193 10.82 8.55 29.04
C ASP A 193 11.40 9.46 27.94
N LEU A 194 10.52 9.92 27.05
CA LEU A 194 10.84 10.81 25.95
C LEU A 194 11.19 12.24 26.39
N ASP A 195 10.87 12.66 27.63
CA ASP A 195 11.24 13.98 28.12
C ASP A 195 12.76 14.10 28.36
N THR A 196 13.46 12.96 28.41
CA THR A 196 14.93 12.90 28.48
C THR A 196 15.62 13.20 27.15
N VAL A 197 14.88 13.28 26.05
CA VAL A 197 15.44 13.47 24.71
C VAL A 197 15.99 14.90 24.55
N SER A 198 17.28 15.01 24.24
CA SER A 198 17.95 16.27 23.89
C SER A 198 18.55 16.18 22.49
N ILE A 199 18.28 17.19 21.66
CA ILE A 199 18.72 17.23 20.26
C ILE A 199 19.57 18.46 20.05
N GLN A 200 20.81 18.27 19.59
CA GLN A 200 21.75 19.34 19.30
C GLN A 200 22.21 19.28 17.84
N LEU A 201 22.15 20.40 17.14
CA LEU A 201 22.71 20.58 15.80
C LEU A 201 23.84 21.60 15.88
N ASN A 202 25.04 21.20 15.46
CA ASN A 202 26.25 22.04 15.53
C ASN A 202 26.52 22.63 16.92
N GLY A 203 26.14 21.90 17.98
CA GLY A 203 26.28 22.30 19.38
C GLY A 203 25.16 23.20 19.92
N GLU A 204 24.15 23.55 19.11
CA GLU A 204 22.97 24.31 19.55
C GLU A 204 21.77 23.38 19.79
N THR A 205 21.10 23.54 20.93
CA THR A 205 19.89 22.76 21.27
C THR A 205 18.69 23.18 20.42
N ILE A 206 18.02 22.21 19.82
CA ILE A 206 16.78 22.43 19.06
C ILE A 206 15.58 21.93 19.88
N SER A 207 14.55 22.77 20.03
CA SER A 207 13.31 22.39 20.72
C SER A 207 12.41 21.52 19.85
N VAL A 208 11.77 20.52 20.46
CA VAL A 208 10.70 19.73 19.84
C VAL A 208 9.41 20.56 19.83
N SER A 209 8.76 20.62 18.68
CA SER A 209 7.51 21.36 18.43
C SER A 209 6.28 20.46 18.41
N ASN A 210 6.44 19.20 18.02
CA ASN A 210 5.39 18.19 17.98
C ASN A 210 5.99 16.79 18.13
N THR A 211 5.20 15.87 18.68
CA THR A 211 5.57 14.47 18.91
C THR A 211 4.46 13.58 18.40
N THR A 212 4.79 12.51 17.69
CA THR A 212 3.82 11.51 17.24
C THR A 212 4.42 10.13 17.39
N THR A 213 3.74 9.24 18.11
CA THR A 213 4.21 7.88 18.39
C THR A 213 3.36 6.87 17.64
N TYR A 214 4.04 5.87 17.06
CA TYR A 214 3.47 4.74 16.35
C TYR A 214 3.97 3.46 17.01
N SER A 215 3.07 2.57 17.42
CA SER A 215 3.45 1.25 17.97
C SER A 215 3.10 0.19 16.93
N PRO A 216 4.07 -0.25 16.10
CA PRO A 216 3.81 -1.25 15.06
C PRO A 216 3.39 -2.61 15.64
N ASP A 217 3.89 -2.98 16.84
CA ASP A 217 3.63 -4.26 17.49
C ASP A 217 3.38 -4.07 19.00
N THR A 218 2.36 -4.74 19.53
CA THR A 218 2.03 -4.67 20.97
C THR A 218 2.24 -6.04 21.63
N PRO A 219 3.04 -6.14 22.72
CA PRO A 219 4.01 -5.19 23.25
C PRO A 219 5.44 -5.60 22.85
N ALA A 220 6.12 -4.84 21.98
CA ALA A 220 7.59 -4.92 21.92
C ALA A 220 8.31 -3.72 21.28
N LYS A 221 7.73 -2.93 20.36
CA LYS A 221 8.45 -1.79 19.73
C LYS A 221 7.54 -0.60 19.44
N ALA A 222 8.06 0.60 19.64
CA ALA A 222 7.42 1.86 19.27
C ALA A 222 8.39 2.75 18.47
N ILE A 223 7.84 3.60 17.62
CA ILE A 223 8.57 4.61 16.84
C ILE A 223 7.94 5.96 17.12
N THR A 224 8.72 6.87 17.71
CA THR A 224 8.31 8.24 18.00
C THR A 224 8.99 9.22 17.04
N CYS A 225 8.19 9.91 16.25
CA CYS A 225 8.63 11.02 15.39
C CYS A 225 8.53 12.35 16.15
N LEU A 226 9.68 13.03 16.32
CA LEU A 226 9.80 14.35 16.92
C LEU A 226 9.98 15.40 15.81
N THR A 227 9.00 16.29 15.64
CA THR A 227 9.12 17.43 14.72
C THR A 227 9.83 18.59 15.42
N LEU A 228 10.95 19.02 14.88
CA LEU A 228 11.79 20.08 15.44
C LEU A 228 11.31 21.47 15.05
N ALA A 229 11.52 22.45 15.94
CA ALA A 229 11.14 23.84 15.70
C ALA A 229 11.99 24.53 14.61
N SER A 230 13.14 23.96 14.26
CA SER A 230 14.02 24.43 13.18
C SER A 230 14.43 23.28 12.27
N SER A 231 14.64 23.61 10.98
CA SER A 231 15.14 22.65 9.99
C SER A 231 16.60 22.25 10.24
N PHE A 232 16.97 21.06 9.78
CA PHE A 232 18.34 20.59 9.73
C PHE A 232 19.20 21.44 8.78
N ALA A 233 20.51 21.36 8.99
CA ALA A 233 21.55 21.89 8.13
C ALA A 233 22.76 20.96 8.19
N ALA A 234 23.69 21.09 7.25
CA ALA A 234 24.93 20.31 7.27
C ALA A 234 25.71 20.50 8.59
N GLY A 235 26.33 19.42 9.06
CA GLY A 235 27.13 19.41 10.28
C GLY A 235 26.78 18.30 11.27
N SER A 236 27.14 18.48 12.54
CA SER A 236 27.04 17.44 13.57
C SER A 236 25.68 17.48 14.24
N LEU A 237 24.93 16.38 14.16
CA LEU A 237 23.70 16.17 14.92
C LEU A 237 23.95 15.15 16.04
N VAL A 238 23.65 15.55 17.27
CA VAL A 238 23.77 14.70 18.47
C VAL A 238 22.40 14.58 19.11
N ILE A 239 21.93 13.35 19.27
CA ILE A 239 20.66 13.03 19.92
C ILE A 239 21.00 12.23 21.19
N THR A 240 20.62 12.75 22.35
CA THR A 240 20.85 12.10 23.66
C THR A 240 19.51 11.68 24.24
N THR A 241 19.37 10.42 24.67
CA THR A 241 18.10 9.85 25.17
C THR A 241 18.38 8.93 26.35
N GLY A 242 17.91 9.26 27.55
CA GLY A 242 18.29 8.53 28.76
C GLY A 242 19.81 8.38 28.90
N ASN A 243 20.31 7.14 28.79
CA ASN A 243 21.74 6.81 28.83
C ASN A 243 22.41 6.64 27.45
N SER A 244 21.68 6.79 26.35
CA SER A 244 22.16 6.58 24.99
C SER A 244 22.50 7.89 24.29
N THR A 245 23.46 7.85 23.36
CA THR A 245 23.83 8.99 22.51
C THR A 245 24.02 8.52 21.07
N PHE A 246 23.27 9.10 20.15
CA PHE A 246 23.32 8.84 18.72
C PHE A 246 23.95 10.03 18.01
N ASN A 247 25.02 9.79 17.27
CA ASN A 247 25.79 10.83 16.57
C ASN A 247 25.66 10.66 15.06
N HIS A 248 25.24 11.72 14.37
CA HIS A 248 25.08 11.75 12.92
C HIS A 248 25.88 12.91 12.34
N THR A 249 26.57 12.68 11.22
CA THR A 249 27.16 13.76 10.42
C THR A 249 26.27 13.99 9.22
N LEU A 250 25.58 15.12 9.18
CA LEU A 250 24.71 15.52 8.07
C LEU A 250 25.58 16.13 6.96
N PRO A 251 25.68 15.52 5.77
CA PRO A 251 26.54 16.02 4.70
C PRO A 251 25.98 17.31 4.09
N GLU A 252 26.80 18.01 3.31
CA GLU A 252 26.33 19.10 2.44
C GLU A 252 25.29 18.58 1.44
N ALA A 253 24.20 19.32 1.27
CA ALA A 253 23.10 18.87 0.42
C ALA A 253 23.47 18.89 -1.06
N GLN A 254 23.25 17.76 -1.73
CA GLN A 254 23.31 17.70 -3.19
C GLN A 254 22.08 18.38 -3.82
N SER A 255 22.21 18.96 -5.01
CA SER A 255 21.08 19.58 -5.72
C SER A 255 20.44 18.62 -6.73
N GLY A 256 19.10 18.57 -6.76
CA GLY A 256 18.35 17.82 -7.78
C GLY A 256 17.02 18.43 -8.25
N SER A 257 16.52 17.97 -9.41
CA SER A 257 15.32 18.51 -10.09
C SER A 257 14.48 17.43 -10.79
N VAL A 258 13.15 17.63 -10.87
CA VAL A 258 12.14 16.66 -11.35
C VAL A 258 11.46 17.08 -12.68
N ASN A 259 11.38 16.22 -13.73
CA ASN A 259 10.68 16.44 -15.03
C ASN A 259 9.87 15.20 -15.51
N GLN A 260 8.70 15.32 -16.15
CA GLN A 260 7.65 14.25 -16.30
C GLN A 260 7.86 13.19 -17.41
N ASP A 261 7.43 11.90 -17.21
CA ASP A 261 7.07 10.80 -18.20
C ASP A 261 6.74 9.43 -17.50
N HIS A 262 5.94 8.47 -18.03
CA HIS A 262 5.11 7.51 -17.23
C HIS A 262 5.64 6.21 -16.54
N LEU A 263 4.96 5.68 -15.47
CA LEU A 263 4.73 4.23 -15.09
C LEU A 263 4.01 3.90 -13.71
N GLY A 264 3.46 2.67 -13.55
CA GLY A 264 2.92 2.02 -12.31
C GLY A 264 2.77 0.47 -12.39
N VAL A 265 2.57 -0.28 -11.28
CA VAL A 265 2.43 -1.77 -11.20
C VAL A 265 0.96 -2.21 -11.04
N THR A 266 0.49 -3.30 -11.69
CA THR A 266 -0.95 -3.64 -11.92
C THR A 266 -1.23 -5.13 -12.23
N PHE A 267 -0.35 -6.07 -11.85
CA PHE A 267 -0.22 -7.36 -12.56
C PHE A 267 0.19 -8.55 -11.67
N SER A 268 -0.39 -9.74 -11.88
CA SER A 268 -0.15 -11.00 -11.15
C SER A 268 0.06 -12.18 -12.12
N ARG A 269 0.97 -13.12 -11.81
CA ARG A 269 1.32 -14.27 -12.67
C ARG A 269 1.02 -15.61 -12.03
N TRP A 270 0.47 -16.52 -12.83
CA TRP A 270 0.36 -17.95 -12.58
C TRP A 270 1.34 -18.68 -13.49
N GLY A 271 2.43 -19.22 -12.94
CA GLY A 271 3.51 -19.83 -13.69
C GLY A 271 4.57 -20.47 -12.80
N GLY A 272 5.77 -20.67 -13.35
CA GLY A 272 6.85 -21.43 -12.73
C GLY A 272 6.81 -22.91 -13.12
N ASN A 273 7.88 -23.63 -12.78
CA ASN A 273 8.14 -25.02 -13.19
C ASN A 273 6.93 -25.95 -13.04
N ALA A 274 6.23 -25.89 -11.90
CA ALA A 274 5.08 -26.75 -11.63
C ALA A 274 3.98 -26.65 -12.70
N VAL A 275 3.78 -25.44 -13.22
CA VAL A 275 2.67 -25.09 -14.09
C VAL A 275 2.89 -25.58 -15.52
N THR A 276 4.13 -25.84 -15.93
CA THR A 276 4.44 -26.51 -17.21
C THR A 276 3.73 -27.85 -17.35
N ALA A 277 3.41 -28.53 -16.24
CA ALA A 277 2.62 -29.76 -16.23
C ALA A 277 1.17 -29.58 -15.74
N TYR A 278 0.65 -28.36 -15.70
CA TYR A 278 -0.70 -28.09 -15.18
C TYR A 278 -1.78 -28.75 -16.02
N ASN A 279 -2.63 -29.56 -15.39
CA ASN A 279 -3.79 -30.18 -16.01
C ASN A 279 -5.09 -29.54 -15.47
N PRO A 280 -5.86 -28.86 -16.33
CA PRO A 280 -7.13 -28.25 -15.93
C PRO A 280 -8.24 -29.27 -15.64
N ASP A 281 -8.09 -30.53 -16.08
CA ASP A 281 -9.02 -31.62 -15.79
C ASP A 281 -8.69 -32.27 -14.42
N GLY A 282 -8.82 -31.46 -13.36
CA GLY A 282 -8.58 -31.87 -11.97
C GLY A 282 -7.63 -30.96 -11.18
N ASP A 283 -7.11 -29.90 -11.83
CA ASP A 283 -6.22 -28.91 -11.21
C ASP A 283 -4.93 -29.54 -10.65
N PHE A 284 -4.30 -30.40 -11.45
CA PHE A 284 -3.07 -31.09 -11.04
C PHE A 284 -1.83 -30.42 -11.63
N THR A 285 -0.71 -30.49 -10.92
CA THR A 285 0.62 -30.15 -11.45
C THR A 285 1.60 -31.27 -11.18
N ASN A 286 2.80 -31.19 -11.75
CA ASN A 286 3.93 -32.04 -11.39
C ASN A 286 5.10 -31.15 -10.97
N ALA A 287 5.81 -31.53 -9.91
CA ALA A 287 6.91 -30.73 -9.37
C ALA A 287 8.21 -30.80 -10.18
N GLY A 288 8.30 -31.69 -11.18
CA GLY A 288 9.53 -31.90 -11.94
C GLY A 288 10.70 -32.26 -11.03
N ALA A 289 11.89 -31.82 -11.42
CA ALA A 289 13.12 -32.02 -10.66
C ALA A 289 13.13 -31.26 -9.32
N ASP A 290 12.26 -30.26 -9.12
CA ASP A 290 12.19 -29.48 -7.87
C ASP A 290 11.79 -30.37 -6.69
N TRP A 291 10.91 -31.35 -6.92
CA TRP A 291 10.47 -32.29 -5.90
C TRP A 291 10.09 -33.66 -6.46
N TYR A 292 11.08 -34.53 -6.62
CA TYR A 292 10.95 -35.97 -6.91
C TYR A 292 9.99 -36.35 -8.06
N PHE A 293 9.73 -35.43 -8.99
CA PHE A 293 8.83 -35.62 -10.13
C PHE A 293 7.42 -36.07 -9.71
N GLU A 294 6.95 -35.57 -8.57
CA GLU A 294 5.65 -35.92 -8.01
C GLU A 294 4.53 -35.04 -8.57
N ASN A 295 3.41 -35.69 -8.88
CA ASN A 295 2.16 -35.01 -9.10
C ASN A 295 1.59 -34.49 -7.78
N ARG A 296 0.89 -33.36 -7.85
CA ARG A 296 0.24 -32.73 -6.70
C ARG A 296 -1.04 -32.00 -7.11
N ASP A 297 -1.91 -31.79 -6.13
CA ASP A 297 -3.02 -30.86 -6.26
C ASP A 297 -2.47 -29.43 -6.44
N ASN A 298 -3.24 -28.60 -7.14
CA ASN A 298 -3.00 -27.19 -7.31
C ASN A 298 -4.33 -26.43 -7.22
N ASP A 299 -4.25 -25.11 -7.08
CA ASP A 299 -5.44 -24.27 -7.12
C ASP A 299 -6.10 -24.31 -8.52
N ASN A 300 -7.38 -23.94 -8.60
CA ASN A 300 -8.07 -23.81 -9.86
C ASN A 300 -7.69 -22.50 -10.58
N ALA A 301 -7.21 -22.59 -11.82
CA ALA A 301 -6.74 -21.42 -12.56
C ALA A 301 -7.84 -20.38 -12.84
N ASP A 302 -9.08 -20.79 -13.09
CA ASP A 302 -10.20 -19.87 -13.37
C ASP A 302 -10.65 -19.13 -12.10
N GLU A 303 -10.69 -19.82 -10.96
CA GLU A 303 -10.94 -19.21 -9.65
C GLU A 303 -9.81 -18.26 -9.24
N TRP A 304 -8.55 -18.61 -9.53
CA TRP A 304 -7.43 -17.71 -9.31
C TRP A 304 -7.53 -16.44 -10.15
N ILE A 305 -7.91 -16.55 -11.43
CA ILE A 305 -8.16 -15.36 -12.28
C ILE A 305 -9.28 -14.49 -11.68
N GLU A 306 -10.37 -15.11 -11.22
CA GLU A 306 -11.47 -14.39 -10.55
C GLU A 306 -10.99 -13.64 -9.31
N TRP A 307 -10.16 -14.28 -8.48
CA TRP A 307 -9.55 -13.66 -7.31
C TRP A 307 -8.64 -12.48 -7.67
N VAL A 308 -7.75 -12.65 -8.65
CA VAL A 308 -6.85 -11.59 -9.15
C VAL A 308 -7.64 -10.38 -9.68
N HIS A 309 -8.70 -10.63 -10.46
CA HIS A 309 -9.58 -9.58 -10.98
C HIS A 309 -10.36 -8.89 -9.86
N GLY A 310 -10.81 -9.65 -8.85
CA GLY A 310 -11.43 -9.12 -7.63
C GLY A 310 -10.50 -8.16 -6.86
N ALA A 311 -9.19 -8.39 -6.91
CA ALA A 311 -8.16 -7.50 -6.37
C ALA A 311 -7.80 -6.31 -7.29
N SER A 312 -8.53 -6.12 -8.41
CA SER A 312 -8.23 -5.09 -9.42
C SER A 312 -6.82 -5.21 -10.04
N SER A 313 -6.32 -6.45 -10.16
CA SER A 313 -5.07 -6.79 -10.83
C SER A 313 -5.34 -7.48 -12.17
N SER A 314 -4.42 -7.35 -13.12
CA SER A 314 -4.45 -8.11 -14.38
C SER A 314 -3.71 -9.43 -14.22
N SER A 315 -4.18 -10.49 -14.90
CA SER A 315 -3.60 -11.83 -14.81
C SER A 315 -2.76 -12.19 -16.03
N LEU A 316 -1.59 -12.79 -15.75
CA LEU A 316 -0.80 -13.62 -16.66
C LEU A 316 -1.04 -15.08 -16.34
N LEU A 317 -1.53 -15.85 -17.31
CA LEU A 317 -1.74 -17.28 -17.17
C LEU A 317 -0.74 -18.05 -18.04
N THR A 318 0.03 -18.96 -17.45
CA THR A 318 0.89 -19.87 -18.22
C THR A 318 0.06 -20.97 -18.88
N VAL A 319 0.31 -21.21 -20.17
CA VAL A 319 -0.29 -22.28 -20.97
C VAL A 319 0.75 -23.37 -21.17
N PRO A 320 0.55 -24.61 -20.66
CA PRO A 320 1.45 -25.73 -20.94
C PRO A 320 1.60 -25.96 -22.44
N ALA A 321 2.85 -26.00 -22.91
CA ALA A 321 3.22 -26.16 -24.32
C ALA A 321 4.09 -27.40 -24.59
N LEU A 322 4.31 -28.25 -23.57
CA LEU A 322 4.87 -29.60 -23.73
C LEU A 322 3.77 -30.64 -24.02
N ASP A 323 4.18 -31.86 -24.36
CA ASP A 323 3.28 -32.89 -24.90
C ASP A 323 2.45 -33.63 -23.83
N TRP A 324 2.64 -33.27 -22.56
CA TRP A 324 2.09 -33.98 -21.41
C TRP A 324 1.71 -33.01 -20.28
N VAL A 325 0.68 -33.37 -19.51
CA VAL A 325 0.28 -32.69 -18.25
C VAL A 325 0.00 -33.73 -17.16
N ALA A 326 0.04 -33.34 -15.89
CA ALA A 326 -0.12 -34.25 -14.76
C ALA A 326 -1.47 -34.98 -14.81
N LYS A 327 -1.48 -36.32 -14.65
CA LYS A 327 -2.73 -37.10 -14.81
C LYS A 327 -3.61 -37.18 -13.56
N ASP A 328 -3.01 -36.97 -12.38
CA ASP A 328 -3.64 -37.05 -11.05
C ASP A 328 -2.77 -36.27 -10.05
N ASN A 329 -3.00 -36.43 -8.74
CA ASN A 329 -2.30 -35.74 -7.65
C ASN A 329 -1.38 -36.62 -6.79
N LYS A 330 -1.03 -37.83 -7.28
CA LYS A 330 -0.36 -38.85 -6.43
C LYS A 330 0.70 -39.67 -7.15
N SER A 331 0.73 -39.62 -8.48
CA SER A 331 1.69 -40.35 -9.29
C SER A 331 3.05 -39.67 -9.31
N TYR A 332 4.11 -40.45 -9.58
CA TYR A 332 5.48 -39.97 -9.67
C TYR A 332 6.25 -40.79 -10.70
N SER A 333 7.27 -40.17 -11.29
CA SER A 333 7.93 -40.72 -12.49
C SER A 333 8.96 -41.80 -12.18
N TYR A 334 9.64 -41.74 -11.03
CA TYR A 334 10.77 -42.62 -10.70
C TYR A 334 10.53 -43.50 -9.45
N PRO A 335 9.61 -44.47 -9.50
CA PRO A 335 9.35 -45.36 -8.38
C PRO A 335 10.56 -46.25 -8.03
N LYS A 336 10.89 -46.39 -6.75
CA LYS A 336 11.96 -47.24 -6.20
C LYS A 336 11.76 -48.70 -6.57
N THR A 337 10.52 -49.15 -6.65
CA THR A 337 10.15 -50.48 -7.14
C THR A 337 10.63 -50.78 -8.56
N VAL A 338 10.86 -49.75 -9.39
CA VAL A 338 11.36 -49.88 -10.76
C VAL A 338 12.83 -49.45 -10.86
N TYR A 339 13.20 -48.38 -10.14
CA TYR A 339 14.52 -47.76 -10.16
C TYR A 339 15.10 -47.71 -8.73
N PRO A 340 15.59 -48.84 -8.19
CA PRO A 340 15.98 -48.94 -6.77
C PRO A 340 17.30 -48.24 -6.43
N ASP A 341 18.18 -48.06 -7.42
CA ASP A 341 19.56 -47.58 -7.23
C ASP A 341 19.70 -46.05 -7.39
N GLN A 342 18.61 -45.31 -7.22
CA GLN A 342 18.62 -43.85 -7.26
C GLN A 342 19.40 -43.26 -6.08
N GLN A 343 19.91 -42.05 -6.27
CA GLN A 343 20.69 -41.31 -5.29
C GLN A 343 19.86 -41.00 -4.05
N ASN A 344 18.65 -40.46 -4.24
CA ASN A 344 17.77 -40.02 -3.16
C ASN A 344 16.30 -40.38 -3.46
N PHE A 345 15.51 -40.46 -2.39
CA PHE A 345 14.07 -40.69 -2.40
C PHE A 345 13.38 -39.69 -1.47
N ASP A 346 12.12 -39.36 -1.75
CA ASP A 346 11.35 -38.43 -0.93
C ASP A 346 11.21 -39.00 0.50
N PRO A 347 11.63 -38.26 1.55
CA PRO A 347 11.44 -38.68 2.94
C PRO A 347 9.96 -38.87 3.34
N TYR A 348 9.02 -38.24 2.66
CA TYR A 348 7.57 -38.35 2.90
C TYR A 348 6.89 -39.36 1.98
N ASN A 349 7.53 -39.74 0.88
CA ASN A 349 7.08 -40.77 -0.06
C ASN A 349 8.26 -41.65 -0.50
N ALA A 350 8.62 -42.64 0.33
CA ALA A 350 9.85 -43.41 0.16
C ALA A 350 9.96 -44.26 -1.13
N ASP A 351 8.89 -44.35 -1.94
CA ASP A 351 8.95 -44.95 -3.27
C ASP A 351 9.27 -43.92 -4.37
N ALA A 352 9.03 -42.62 -4.19
CA ALA A 352 9.36 -41.60 -5.18
C ALA A 352 10.85 -41.23 -5.14
N GLY A 353 11.54 -41.44 -6.25
CA GLY A 353 12.97 -41.16 -6.40
C GLY A 353 13.27 -39.89 -7.20
N ASN A 354 14.48 -39.36 -7.04
CA ASN A 354 14.88 -38.09 -7.63
C ASN A 354 15.34 -38.19 -9.10
N GLY A 355 15.18 -39.35 -9.75
CA GLY A 355 15.56 -39.57 -11.14
C GLY A 355 17.07 -39.48 -11.41
N MET A 356 17.92 -39.57 -10.39
CA MET A 356 19.38 -39.49 -10.53
C MET A 356 20.06 -40.70 -9.90
N TYR A 357 21.14 -41.19 -10.50
CA TYR A 357 22.03 -42.17 -9.89
C TYR A 357 23.06 -41.49 -8.96
N PRO A 358 23.65 -42.20 -7.97
CA PRO A 358 24.66 -41.64 -7.06
C PRO A 358 25.91 -41.05 -7.73
N ASN A 359 26.18 -41.39 -8.99
CA ASN A 359 27.29 -40.84 -9.78
C ASN A 359 26.93 -39.50 -10.47
N GLY A 360 25.72 -38.98 -10.26
CA GLY A 360 25.24 -37.73 -10.86
C GLY A 360 24.69 -37.88 -12.28
N THR A 361 24.56 -39.11 -12.82
CA THR A 361 23.90 -39.33 -14.12
C THR A 361 22.40 -39.52 -13.96
N ALA A 362 21.60 -39.01 -14.90
CA ALA A 362 20.16 -39.19 -14.90
C ALA A 362 19.77 -40.67 -15.10
N VAL A 363 18.70 -41.09 -14.44
CA VAL A 363 18.02 -42.36 -14.74
C VAL A 363 17.44 -42.25 -16.15
N PRO A 364 17.54 -43.29 -17.00
CA PRO A 364 17.02 -43.24 -18.37
C PRO A 364 15.52 -42.88 -18.40
N ALA A 365 15.12 -42.15 -19.44
CA ALA A 365 13.77 -41.63 -19.63
C ALA A 365 12.69 -42.69 -19.32
N THR A 366 11.73 -42.27 -18.51
CA THR A 366 10.62 -43.09 -18.03
C THR A 366 9.51 -43.18 -19.07
N ASP A 367 8.57 -44.10 -18.89
CA ASP A 367 7.27 -44.03 -19.55
C ASP A 367 6.49 -42.83 -18.95
N PRO A 368 6.27 -41.73 -19.70
CA PRO A 368 5.64 -40.53 -19.15
C PRO A 368 4.21 -40.80 -18.65
N THR A 369 3.54 -41.87 -19.11
CA THR A 369 2.20 -42.23 -18.63
C THR A 369 2.18 -42.67 -17.16
N ARG A 370 3.35 -42.87 -16.53
CA ARG A 370 3.47 -43.09 -15.08
C ARG A 370 2.96 -41.92 -14.26
N ALA A 371 3.23 -40.69 -14.67
CA ALA A 371 2.79 -39.47 -13.97
C ALA A 371 1.89 -38.58 -14.84
N TYR A 372 1.90 -38.73 -16.15
CA TYR A 372 1.26 -37.78 -17.06
C TYR A 372 0.19 -38.38 -17.96
N THR A 373 -0.62 -37.49 -18.54
CA THR A 373 -1.57 -37.75 -19.63
C THR A 373 -1.25 -36.85 -20.82
N ALA A 374 -1.59 -37.28 -22.03
CA ALA A 374 -1.25 -36.57 -23.25
C ALA A 374 -1.92 -35.18 -23.30
N TRP A 375 -1.15 -34.19 -23.76
CA TRP A 375 -1.57 -32.80 -23.96
C TRP A 375 -1.24 -32.34 -25.37
N ASN A 376 -1.97 -31.35 -25.87
CA ASN A 376 -1.72 -30.71 -27.17
C ASN A 376 -2.49 -29.39 -27.31
N SER A 377 -2.21 -28.66 -28.38
CA SER A 377 -2.85 -27.38 -28.69
C SER A 377 -4.37 -27.44 -28.84
N THR A 378 -4.96 -28.58 -29.24
CA THR A 378 -6.42 -28.74 -29.31
C THR A 378 -7.04 -28.76 -27.91
N LEU A 379 -6.42 -29.47 -26.97
CA LEU A 379 -6.85 -29.52 -25.57
C LEU A 379 -6.63 -28.16 -24.88
N ALA A 380 -5.49 -27.51 -25.14
CA ALA A 380 -5.23 -26.15 -24.66
C ALA A 380 -6.30 -25.16 -25.16
N LYS A 381 -6.64 -25.20 -26.45
CA LYS A 381 -7.72 -24.39 -27.02
C LYS A 381 -9.06 -24.63 -26.33
N GLN A 382 -9.40 -25.90 -26.11
CA GLN A 382 -10.65 -26.27 -25.45
C GLN A 382 -10.73 -25.72 -24.03
N TRP A 383 -9.65 -25.87 -23.25
CA TRP A 383 -9.55 -25.33 -21.90
C TRP A 383 -9.67 -23.81 -21.88
N LEU A 384 -8.84 -23.10 -22.65
CA LEU A 384 -8.83 -21.63 -22.73
C LEU A 384 -10.18 -21.07 -23.19
N SER A 385 -10.85 -21.74 -24.13
CA SER A 385 -12.19 -21.36 -24.58
C SER A 385 -13.22 -21.49 -23.45
N GLY A 386 -13.06 -22.53 -22.62
CA GLY A 386 -13.95 -22.87 -21.50
C GLY A 386 -13.82 -21.98 -20.26
N LEU A 387 -12.70 -21.26 -20.08
CA LEU A 387 -12.50 -20.36 -18.94
C LEU A 387 -13.65 -19.34 -18.82
N LYS A 388 -14.24 -19.20 -17.64
CA LYS A 388 -15.26 -18.19 -17.33
C LYS A 388 -14.61 -16.81 -17.25
N ASN A 389 -13.46 -16.70 -16.61
CA ASN A 389 -12.69 -15.48 -16.46
C ASN A 389 -11.49 -15.50 -17.43
N LYS A 390 -11.32 -14.44 -18.22
CA LYS A 390 -10.29 -14.41 -19.28
C LYS A 390 -9.03 -13.67 -18.80
N PRO A 391 -7.83 -14.27 -18.88
CA PRO A 391 -6.61 -13.57 -18.54
C PRO A 391 -6.30 -12.45 -19.54
N ALA A 392 -5.55 -11.45 -19.09
CA ALA A 392 -5.12 -10.36 -19.96
C ALA A 392 -3.93 -10.78 -20.84
N ILE A 393 -3.05 -11.60 -20.28
CA ILE A 393 -1.84 -12.12 -20.92
C ILE A 393 -1.79 -13.64 -20.71
N VAL A 394 -1.32 -14.36 -21.72
CA VAL A 394 -0.87 -15.75 -21.56
C VAL A 394 0.63 -15.83 -21.79
N ALA A 395 1.33 -16.59 -20.94
CA ALA A 395 2.70 -17.01 -21.22
C ALA A 395 2.65 -18.39 -21.89
N ILE A 396 3.44 -18.60 -22.94
CA ILE A 396 3.53 -19.91 -23.57
C ILE A 396 4.62 -20.70 -22.85
N ASP A 397 4.18 -21.61 -21.98
CA ASP A 397 5.01 -22.36 -21.05
C ASP A 397 5.89 -21.49 -20.12
N ASN A 398 6.89 -22.11 -19.50
CA ASN A 398 7.82 -21.55 -18.55
C ASN A 398 9.19 -22.20 -18.77
N GLU A 399 10.22 -21.42 -19.14
CA GLU A 399 11.61 -21.91 -19.23
C GLU A 399 11.73 -23.22 -20.03
N ILE A 400 11.01 -23.30 -21.15
CA ILE A 400 10.87 -24.55 -21.89
C ILE A 400 12.23 -25.06 -22.41
N GLU A 401 13.17 -24.15 -22.66
CA GLU A 401 14.52 -24.48 -23.13
C GLU A 401 15.29 -25.40 -22.14
N ILE A 402 14.95 -25.37 -20.85
CA ILE A 402 15.53 -26.25 -19.82
C ILE A 402 14.62 -27.43 -19.44
N ALA A 403 13.56 -27.72 -20.20
CA ALA A 403 12.66 -28.86 -19.92
C ALA A 403 13.40 -30.20 -19.82
N SER A 404 14.50 -30.39 -20.56
CA SER A 404 15.37 -31.57 -20.47
C SER A 404 16.07 -31.76 -19.11
N GLU A 405 16.08 -30.72 -18.28
CA GLU A 405 16.58 -30.76 -16.91
C GLU A 405 15.42 -30.78 -15.91
N THR A 406 14.59 -29.74 -15.93
CA THR A 406 13.50 -29.52 -14.97
C THR A 406 12.40 -30.56 -15.10
N HIS A 407 12.09 -30.97 -16.32
CA HIS A 407 11.02 -31.92 -16.66
C HIS A 407 11.56 -33.12 -17.44
N ARG A 408 12.76 -33.61 -17.10
CA ARG A 408 13.45 -34.66 -17.85
C ARG A 408 12.63 -35.95 -18.04
N ASP A 409 11.72 -36.22 -17.12
CA ASP A 409 10.82 -37.37 -17.14
C ASP A 409 9.69 -37.23 -18.16
N MET A 410 9.36 -35.99 -18.52
CA MET A 410 8.36 -35.61 -19.51
C MET A 410 8.98 -35.30 -20.88
N HIS A 411 10.09 -34.55 -20.90
CA HIS A 411 10.78 -34.12 -22.11
C HIS A 411 12.32 -34.22 -21.95
N PRO A 412 12.91 -35.43 -22.03
CA PRO A 412 14.35 -35.64 -21.79
C PRO A 412 15.27 -35.07 -22.87
N GLU A 413 14.75 -34.80 -24.07
CA GLU A 413 15.56 -34.33 -25.19
C GLU A 413 15.85 -32.83 -25.06
N PRO A 414 17.10 -32.39 -25.30
CA PRO A 414 17.47 -30.98 -25.40
C PRO A 414 16.57 -30.19 -26.35
N ILE A 415 15.95 -29.12 -25.85
CA ILE A 415 15.16 -28.21 -26.68
C ILE A 415 16.11 -27.20 -27.35
N GLY A 416 16.00 -27.12 -28.69
CA GLY A 416 16.72 -26.17 -29.53
C GLY A 416 15.83 -25.06 -30.05
N TYR A 417 16.45 -24.11 -30.77
CA TYR A 417 15.79 -22.90 -31.28
C TYR A 417 14.51 -23.20 -32.08
N ASP A 418 14.58 -24.15 -33.01
CA ASP A 418 13.47 -24.51 -33.90
C ASP A 418 12.29 -25.12 -33.13
N GLU A 419 12.55 -25.99 -32.15
CA GLU A 419 11.48 -26.62 -31.37
C GLU A 419 10.75 -25.58 -30.52
N GLU A 420 11.51 -24.74 -29.80
CA GLU A 420 10.95 -23.70 -28.96
C GLU A 420 10.08 -22.71 -29.77
N LEU A 421 10.58 -22.24 -30.92
CA LEU A 421 9.82 -21.38 -31.82
C LEU A 421 8.51 -22.05 -32.28
N ASN A 422 8.57 -23.32 -32.69
CA ASN A 422 7.41 -24.04 -33.19
C ASN A 422 6.33 -24.19 -32.10
N ARG A 423 6.73 -24.55 -30.87
CA ARG A 423 5.81 -24.66 -29.73
C ARG A 423 5.17 -23.30 -29.40
N VAL A 424 5.97 -22.23 -29.37
CA VAL A 424 5.44 -20.87 -29.15
C VAL A 424 4.41 -20.50 -30.22
N ILE A 425 4.72 -20.68 -31.51
CA ILE A 425 3.79 -20.36 -32.60
C ILE A 425 2.49 -21.16 -32.47
N GLU A 426 2.59 -22.47 -32.22
CA GLU A 426 1.43 -23.36 -32.12
C GLU A 426 0.50 -22.95 -30.97
N PHE A 427 1.04 -22.80 -29.76
CA PHE A 427 0.24 -22.52 -28.58
C PHE A 427 -0.24 -21.06 -28.51
N ALA A 428 0.56 -20.10 -29.00
CA ALA A 428 0.12 -18.71 -29.14
C ALA A 428 -1.06 -18.56 -30.13
N THR A 429 -1.03 -19.33 -31.23
CA THR A 429 -2.12 -19.35 -32.21
C THR A 429 -3.42 -19.80 -31.56
N VAL A 430 -3.42 -20.96 -30.90
CA VAL A 430 -4.66 -21.47 -30.29
C VAL A 430 -5.14 -20.63 -29.11
N ALA A 431 -4.23 -19.98 -28.38
CA ALA A 431 -4.61 -19.05 -27.32
C ALA A 431 -5.37 -17.83 -27.86
N LYS A 432 -4.88 -17.19 -28.94
CA LYS A 432 -5.56 -16.07 -29.59
C LYS A 432 -6.86 -16.48 -30.28
N GLU A 433 -6.96 -17.72 -30.76
CA GLU A 433 -8.22 -18.26 -31.28
C GLU A 433 -9.26 -18.52 -30.17
N ALA A 434 -8.83 -18.96 -29.00
CA ALA A 434 -9.70 -19.26 -27.85
C ALA A 434 -10.16 -18.01 -27.11
N ILE A 435 -9.27 -17.01 -26.98
CA ILE A 435 -9.50 -15.80 -26.21
C ILE A 435 -9.16 -14.59 -27.11
N PRO A 436 -10.17 -13.99 -27.76
CA PRO A 436 -9.96 -12.80 -28.56
C PRO A 436 -9.30 -11.69 -27.73
N ASP A 437 -8.38 -10.96 -28.35
CA ASP A 437 -7.60 -9.84 -27.77
C ASP A 437 -6.61 -10.21 -26.64
N VAL A 438 -6.44 -11.51 -26.31
CA VAL A 438 -5.40 -11.93 -25.35
C VAL A 438 -4.01 -11.58 -25.87
N GLN A 439 -3.17 -11.05 -24.97
CA GLN A 439 -1.76 -10.80 -25.28
C GLN A 439 -0.91 -12.04 -25.00
N VAL A 440 0.15 -12.25 -25.76
CA VAL A 440 1.06 -13.39 -25.60
C VAL A 440 2.44 -12.94 -25.14
N ALA A 441 2.95 -13.57 -24.08
CA ALA A 441 4.30 -13.45 -23.55
C ALA A 441 5.09 -14.73 -23.86
N ALA A 442 6.30 -14.59 -24.39
CA ALA A 442 7.22 -15.68 -24.71
C ALA A 442 8.64 -15.11 -24.96
N PRO A 443 9.70 -15.93 -24.87
CA PRO A 443 9.72 -17.35 -24.52
C PRO A 443 9.67 -17.66 -23.02
N SER A 444 9.76 -16.65 -22.16
CA SER A 444 9.91 -16.84 -20.69
C SER A 444 11.23 -17.53 -20.34
N THR A 445 12.33 -17.11 -21.00
CA THR A 445 13.65 -17.76 -20.87
C THR A 445 14.25 -17.58 -19.48
N CYS A 446 14.89 -18.61 -18.93
CA CYS A 446 15.23 -18.73 -17.51
C CYS A 446 16.37 -17.83 -17.02
N ALA A 447 17.40 -17.61 -17.85
CA ALA A 447 18.63 -16.96 -17.40
C ALA A 447 19.45 -16.35 -18.53
N TRP A 448 20.43 -15.51 -18.14
CA TRP A 448 21.31 -14.79 -19.07
C TRP A 448 21.95 -15.67 -20.15
N TRP A 449 22.33 -16.91 -19.80
CA TRP A 449 22.88 -17.87 -20.76
C TRP A 449 21.89 -18.16 -21.90
N PHE A 450 20.64 -18.43 -21.55
CA PHE A 450 19.60 -18.85 -22.48
C PHE A 450 19.02 -17.70 -23.30
N TYR A 451 19.39 -16.46 -23.00
CA TYR A 451 19.10 -15.34 -23.90
C TYR A 451 19.87 -15.44 -25.22
N TRP A 452 21.01 -16.15 -25.20
CA TRP A 452 21.96 -16.17 -26.31
C TRP A 452 22.07 -17.51 -27.01
N THR A 453 21.79 -18.61 -26.31
CA THR A 453 21.90 -19.97 -26.86
C THR A 453 20.91 -20.91 -26.18
N SER A 454 20.77 -22.14 -26.68
CA SER A 454 19.87 -23.16 -26.10
C SER A 454 20.64 -24.11 -25.19
N VAL A 455 19.97 -25.13 -24.65
CA VAL A 455 20.62 -26.18 -23.86
C VAL A 455 21.56 -27.07 -24.72
N ILE A 456 21.37 -27.08 -26.04
CA ILE A 456 22.32 -27.68 -27.01
C ILE A 456 23.62 -26.86 -27.06
N GLY A 457 23.57 -25.57 -26.72
CA GLY A 457 24.69 -24.65 -26.69
C GLY A 457 25.05 -24.10 -28.07
N TRP A 458 26.28 -23.58 -28.21
CA TRP A 458 26.72 -22.82 -29.38
C TRP A 458 26.73 -23.60 -30.70
N ASP A 459 26.65 -24.93 -30.68
CA ASP A 459 26.44 -25.73 -31.90
C ASP A 459 25.07 -25.43 -32.52
N ASP A 460 24.04 -25.18 -31.71
CA ASP A 460 22.71 -24.75 -32.16
C ASP A 460 22.76 -23.33 -32.70
N THR A 461 23.47 -22.43 -32.00
CA THR A 461 23.73 -21.06 -32.50
C THR A 461 24.45 -21.08 -33.86
N ALA A 462 25.43 -21.98 -34.05
CA ALA A 462 26.12 -22.17 -35.32
C ALA A 462 25.20 -22.72 -36.43
N ALA A 463 24.27 -23.63 -36.08
CA ALA A 463 23.23 -24.10 -36.99
C ALA A 463 22.28 -22.97 -37.45
N HIS A 464 22.10 -21.95 -36.60
CA HIS A 464 21.28 -20.76 -36.85
C HIS A 464 22.09 -19.56 -37.34
N SER A 465 23.09 -19.81 -38.20
CA SER A 465 23.93 -18.77 -38.84
C SER A 465 24.73 -17.89 -37.87
N ASN A 466 25.03 -18.41 -36.67
CA ASN A 466 25.66 -17.68 -35.57
C ASN A 466 24.84 -16.48 -35.08
N ILE A 467 23.51 -16.55 -35.16
CA ILE A 467 22.63 -15.56 -34.57
C ILE A 467 22.25 -16.04 -33.16
N ASP A 468 22.49 -15.20 -32.16
CA ASP A 468 22.09 -15.48 -30.78
C ASP A 468 20.57 -15.66 -30.66
N PHE A 469 20.12 -16.42 -29.66
CA PHE A 469 18.74 -16.90 -29.55
C PHE A 469 17.67 -15.81 -29.59
N LEU A 470 17.64 -14.86 -28.64
CA LEU A 470 16.57 -13.85 -28.59
C LEU A 470 16.48 -12.98 -29.87
N PRO A 471 17.59 -12.49 -30.46
CA PRO A 471 17.53 -11.84 -31.77
C PRO A 471 16.94 -12.73 -32.87
N TRP A 472 17.37 -14.00 -32.95
CA TRP A 472 16.86 -14.96 -33.94
C TRP A 472 15.37 -15.23 -33.75
N PHE A 473 14.93 -15.48 -32.52
CA PHE A 473 13.54 -15.74 -32.15
C PHE A 473 12.62 -14.57 -32.52
N LEU A 474 13.04 -13.33 -32.21
CA LEU A 474 12.29 -12.14 -32.59
C LEU A 474 12.17 -11.98 -34.12
N GLN A 475 13.24 -12.26 -34.87
CA GLN A 475 13.22 -12.21 -36.34
C GLN A 475 12.26 -13.23 -36.95
N GLU A 476 12.26 -14.46 -36.45
CA GLU A 476 11.37 -15.50 -36.97
C GLU A 476 9.90 -15.27 -36.57
N MET A 477 9.63 -14.76 -35.35
CA MET A 477 8.27 -14.33 -34.97
C MET A 477 7.78 -13.14 -35.81
N ALA A 478 8.65 -12.17 -36.14
CA ALA A 478 8.32 -11.06 -37.03
C ALA A 478 8.02 -11.53 -38.47
N LYS A 479 8.80 -12.50 -38.97
CA LYS A 479 8.60 -13.12 -40.27
C LYS A 479 7.29 -13.91 -40.32
N HIS A 480 6.93 -14.61 -39.25
CA HIS A 480 5.63 -15.28 -39.14
C HIS A 480 4.47 -14.26 -39.23
N ASP A 481 4.54 -13.15 -38.48
CA ASP A 481 3.53 -12.08 -38.52
C ASP A 481 3.42 -11.45 -39.91
N GLN A 482 4.54 -11.13 -40.57
CA GLN A 482 4.54 -10.60 -41.94
C GLN A 482 3.88 -11.55 -42.95
N ASN A 483 4.01 -12.86 -42.76
CA ASN A 483 3.45 -13.86 -43.66
C ASN A 483 1.96 -14.13 -43.43
N THR A 484 1.50 -14.01 -42.17
CA THR A 484 0.13 -14.38 -41.77
C THR A 484 -0.77 -13.18 -41.51
N GLY A 485 -0.21 -11.99 -41.31
CA GLY A 485 -0.90 -10.78 -40.88
C GLY A 485 -1.39 -10.86 -39.43
N THR A 486 -0.87 -11.81 -38.63
CA THR A 486 -1.28 -12.03 -37.25
C THR A 486 -0.07 -12.00 -36.33
N ARG A 487 -0.04 -11.00 -35.43
CA ARG A 487 0.95 -10.91 -34.37
C ARG A 487 0.69 -11.98 -33.31
N LEU A 488 1.64 -12.90 -33.15
CA LEU A 488 1.60 -13.97 -32.13
C LEU A 488 2.49 -13.70 -30.90
N LEU A 489 3.33 -12.66 -30.93
CA LEU A 489 4.14 -12.23 -29.80
C LEU A 489 3.80 -10.78 -29.44
N ASP A 490 3.27 -10.57 -28.24
CA ASP A 490 2.96 -9.23 -27.74
C ASP A 490 4.02 -8.75 -26.75
N TYR A 491 4.61 -9.64 -25.95
CA TYR A 491 5.70 -9.35 -25.02
C TYR A 491 6.87 -10.30 -25.29
N LEU A 492 8.06 -9.73 -25.47
CA LEU A 492 9.30 -10.46 -25.20
C LEU A 492 9.38 -10.63 -23.69
N ASP A 493 9.31 -11.87 -23.24
CA ASP A 493 9.30 -12.22 -21.83
C ASP A 493 10.54 -13.01 -21.44
N ILE A 494 11.16 -12.63 -20.31
CA ILE A 494 12.35 -13.25 -19.75
C ILE A 494 12.23 -13.36 -18.23
N HIS A 495 12.98 -14.27 -17.64
CA HIS A 495 13.25 -14.31 -16.20
C HIS A 495 14.63 -13.73 -15.94
N TYR A 496 14.79 -12.95 -14.87
CA TYR A 496 16.08 -12.33 -14.54
C TYR A 496 16.38 -12.41 -13.04
N TYR A 497 17.39 -13.22 -12.71
CA TYR A 497 18.02 -13.26 -11.40
C TYR A 497 19.42 -12.66 -11.49
N PHE A 498 19.85 -11.93 -10.45
CA PHE A 498 21.20 -11.38 -10.40
C PHE A 498 22.24 -12.50 -10.43
N GLN A 499 23.29 -12.31 -11.23
CA GLN A 499 24.30 -13.33 -11.49
C GLN A 499 25.38 -13.40 -10.41
N ALA A 500 25.53 -12.34 -9.62
CA ALA A 500 26.54 -12.26 -8.56
C ALA A 500 26.16 -13.15 -7.36
N ASP A 501 27.11 -13.94 -6.88
CA ASP A 501 26.94 -14.72 -5.66
C ASP A 501 26.99 -13.79 -4.43
N THR A 502 25.86 -13.68 -3.74
CA THR A 502 25.74 -12.91 -2.49
C THR A 502 25.35 -13.79 -1.29
N SER A 503 25.52 -15.11 -1.40
CA SER A 503 25.12 -16.10 -0.39
C SER A 503 25.86 -15.96 0.93
N ALA A 504 27.10 -15.44 0.92
CA ALA A 504 27.88 -15.16 2.13
C ALA A 504 27.18 -14.18 3.09
N ASN A 505 26.32 -13.30 2.56
CA ASN A 505 25.52 -12.32 3.28
C ASN A 505 26.30 -11.43 4.28
N ASP A 506 27.61 -11.28 4.09
CA ASP A 506 28.46 -10.33 4.82
C ASP A 506 28.33 -8.91 4.23
N ASP A 507 29.02 -7.93 4.83
CA ASP A 507 28.95 -6.53 4.39
C ASP A 507 29.36 -6.35 2.92
N ALA A 508 30.31 -7.15 2.42
CA ALA A 508 30.76 -7.08 1.03
C ALA A 508 29.68 -7.62 0.08
N ALA A 509 29.10 -8.78 0.39
CA ALA A 509 28.00 -9.37 -0.36
C ALA A 509 26.74 -8.49 -0.36
N LYS A 510 26.41 -7.88 0.78
CA LYS A 510 25.31 -6.91 0.90
C LYS A 510 25.54 -5.67 0.05
N ALA A 511 26.76 -5.17 0.02
CA ALA A 511 27.10 -4.04 -0.85
C ALA A 511 26.98 -4.43 -2.34
N VAL A 512 27.36 -5.66 -2.73
CA VAL A 512 27.19 -6.16 -4.11
C VAL A 512 25.71 -6.23 -4.45
N ARG A 513 24.90 -6.86 -3.60
CA ARG A 513 23.45 -7.00 -3.75
C ARG A 513 22.77 -5.65 -4.06
N LEU A 514 23.10 -4.61 -3.31
CA LEU A 514 22.50 -3.28 -3.44
C LEU A 514 22.87 -2.54 -4.74
N ARG A 515 24.09 -2.76 -5.26
CA ARG A 515 24.57 -2.12 -6.49
C ARG A 515 24.34 -2.97 -7.75
N ALA A 516 24.06 -4.27 -7.59
CA ALA A 516 23.75 -5.18 -8.70
C ALA A 516 22.52 -4.72 -9.51
N THR A 517 21.61 -3.94 -8.94
CA THR A 517 20.49 -3.32 -9.67
C THR A 517 20.93 -2.43 -10.85
N ARG A 518 22.20 -1.97 -10.85
CA ARG A 518 22.81 -1.26 -11.99
C ARG A 518 22.85 -2.13 -13.25
N SER A 519 22.95 -3.44 -13.15
CA SER A 519 22.90 -4.37 -14.29
C SER A 519 21.63 -4.24 -15.13
N LEU A 520 20.56 -3.68 -14.58
CA LEU A 520 19.31 -3.46 -15.30
C LEU A 520 19.36 -2.29 -16.30
N TRP A 521 20.25 -1.30 -16.10
CA TRP A 521 20.18 -0.04 -16.85
C TRP A 521 21.50 0.67 -17.13
N ASP A 522 22.54 0.44 -16.32
CA ASP A 522 23.77 1.22 -16.37
C ASP A 522 24.72 0.68 -17.45
N GLU A 523 24.95 1.48 -18.49
CA GLU A 523 25.83 1.14 -19.61
C GLU A 523 27.33 1.14 -19.24
N THR A 524 27.67 1.50 -18.00
CA THR A 524 29.06 1.55 -17.49
C THR A 524 29.35 0.51 -16.42
N TYR A 525 28.35 -0.23 -15.96
CA TYR A 525 28.51 -1.24 -14.91
C TYR A 525 28.94 -2.59 -15.51
N VAL A 526 30.20 -2.95 -15.29
CA VAL A 526 30.69 -4.32 -15.53
C VAL A 526 30.13 -5.22 -14.45
N ASP A 527 29.42 -6.28 -14.84
CA ASP A 527 28.71 -7.13 -13.90
C ASP A 527 29.68 -7.87 -12.97
N GLU A 528 29.45 -7.84 -11.66
CA GLU A 528 30.31 -8.47 -10.65
C GLU A 528 30.01 -9.97 -10.49
N SER A 529 29.99 -10.68 -11.61
CA SER A 529 29.77 -12.12 -11.70
C SER A 529 30.58 -12.72 -12.86
N TRP A 530 30.32 -13.99 -13.17
CA TRP A 530 30.85 -14.67 -14.35
C TRP A 530 30.54 -13.92 -15.68
N VAL A 531 29.49 -13.10 -15.73
CA VAL A 531 29.16 -12.29 -16.92
C VAL A 531 30.20 -11.19 -17.15
N GLY A 532 30.77 -10.62 -16.10
CA GLY A 532 31.77 -9.56 -16.19
C GLY A 532 33.16 -10.00 -16.64
N GLU A 533 33.38 -11.31 -16.81
CA GLU A 533 34.67 -11.89 -17.18
C GLU A 533 34.77 -12.16 -18.69
N GLU A 534 35.91 -11.86 -19.31
CA GLU A 534 36.16 -12.14 -20.74
C GLU A 534 36.96 -13.44 -20.93
N PRO A 535 36.80 -14.17 -22.05
CA PRO A 535 35.91 -13.88 -23.18
C PRO A 535 34.48 -14.38 -22.96
N GLN A 536 33.50 -13.56 -23.32
CA GLN A 536 32.11 -14.01 -23.47
C GLN A 536 31.87 -14.63 -24.86
N GLN A 537 31.03 -15.67 -24.92
CA GLN A 537 30.79 -16.45 -26.16
C GLN A 537 29.63 -15.91 -27.01
N ASN A 538 28.75 -15.07 -26.45
CA ASN A 538 27.67 -14.44 -27.19
C ASN A 538 28.20 -13.40 -28.19
N HIS A 539 27.42 -13.11 -29.22
CA HIS A 539 27.79 -12.21 -30.31
C HIS A 539 27.28 -10.77 -30.09
N GLN A 540 26.86 -10.43 -28.87
CA GLN A 540 26.31 -9.12 -28.54
C GLN A 540 27.40 -8.09 -28.20
N PRO A 541 27.16 -6.80 -28.46
CA PRO A 541 28.07 -5.75 -28.02
C PRO A 541 28.12 -5.64 -26.49
N ASP A 542 29.28 -5.20 -25.98
CA ASP A 542 29.57 -5.00 -24.55
C ASP A 542 29.18 -6.21 -23.69
N PRO A 543 29.74 -7.40 -23.95
CA PRO A 543 29.19 -8.65 -23.41
C PRO A 543 29.41 -8.79 -21.89
N THR A 544 30.31 -8.01 -21.29
CA THR A 544 30.52 -7.92 -19.84
C THR A 544 29.59 -6.93 -19.12
N ILE A 545 28.77 -6.20 -19.86
CA ILE A 545 27.86 -5.17 -19.35
C ILE A 545 26.43 -5.59 -19.69
N ILE A 546 25.68 -6.01 -18.68
CA ILE A 546 24.32 -6.56 -18.88
C ILE A 546 23.39 -5.50 -19.50
N LYS A 547 23.26 -4.32 -18.87
CA LYS A 547 22.34 -3.23 -19.26
C LYS A 547 20.98 -3.74 -19.74
N LEU A 548 20.34 -4.58 -18.92
CA LEU A 548 19.27 -5.50 -19.31
C LEU A 548 18.13 -4.80 -20.06
N VAL A 549 17.53 -3.77 -19.46
CA VAL A 549 16.34 -3.10 -20.03
C VAL A 549 16.69 -2.36 -21.33
N PRO A 550 17.76 -1.53 -21.40
CA PRO A 550 18.22 -0.96 -22.67
C PRO A 550 18.53 -2.01 -23.73
N ARG A 551 19.19 -3.12 -23.36
CA ARG A 551 19.57 -4.19 -24.28
C ARG A 551 18.34 -4.86 -24.90
N MET A 552 17.40 -5.32 -24.08
CA MET A 552 16.21 -6.02 -24.56
C MET A 552 15.32 -5.12 -25.42
N LYS A 553 15.16 -3.85 -25.04
CA LYS A 553 14.44 -2.87 -25.88
C LYS A 553 15.12 -2.63 -27.23
N SER A 554 16.45 -2.55 -27.25
CA SER A 554 17.19 -2.42 -28.49
C SER A 554 17.02 -3.65 -29.39
N LEU A 555 17.00 -4.87 -28.82
CA LEU A 555 16.74 -6.09 -29.58
C LEU A 555 15.32 -6.11 -30.16
N ILE A 556 14.32 -5.70 -29.39
CA ILE A 556 12.94 -5.53 -29.86
C ILE A 556 12.88 -4.55 -31.05
N ASP A 557 13.44 -3.35 -30.89
CA ASP A 557 13.39 -2.29 -31.92
C ASP A 557 14.09 -2.69 -33.22
N GLN A 558 15.12 -3.54 -33.13
CA GLN A 558 15.86 -4.02 -34.31
C GLN A 558 15.19 -5.19 -35.01
N ASN A 559 14.57 -6.11 -34.26
CA ASN A 559 14.16 -7.41 -34.78
C ASN A 559 12.64 -7.57 -34.89
N TYR A 560 11.86 -6.97 -33.99
CA TYR A 560 10.39 -7.04 -34.02
C TYR A 560 9.71 -5.83 -33.36
N PRO A 561 9.75 -4.64 -34.00
CA PRO A 561 9.20 -3.41 -33.43
C PRO A 561 7.73 -3.52 -33.00
N GLY A 562 7.37 -2.85 -31.91
CA GLY A 562 6.02 -2.85 -31.34
C GLY A 562 5.74 -4.00 -30.36
N THR A 563 6.67 -4.93 -30.20
CA THR A 563 6.67 -5.90 -29.09
C THR A 563 6.95 -5.18 -27.77
N LYS A 564 6.26 -5.55 -26.70
CA LYS A 564 6.47 -5.04 -25.34
C LYS A 564 7.56 -5.85 -24.62
N PHE A 565 8.04 -5.38 -23.47
CA PHE A 565 9.06 -6.07 -22.69
C PHE A 565 8.56 -6.46 -21.30
N SER A 566 8.65 -7.76 -20.98
CA SER A 566 8.24 -8.35 -19.72
C SER A 566 9.43 -9.03 -19.01
N ILE A 567 9.47 -8.89 -17.67
CA ILE A 567 10.36 -9.64 -16.78
C ILE A 567 9.46 -10.44 -15.82
N SER A 568 8.97 -11.60 -16.26
CA SER A 568 7.92 -12.33 -15.55
C SER A 568 8.40 -13.13 -14.33
N GLU A 569 9.71 -13.26 -14.13
CA GLU A 569 10.28 -13.69 -12.85
C GLU A 569 11.55 -12.90 -12.52
N TRP A 570 11.65 -12.46 -11.26
CA TRP A 570 12.83 -11.84 -10.67
C TRP A 570 12.73 -11.86 -9.15
N SER A 571 13.85 -11.77 -8.42
CA SER A 571 13.85 -11.68 -6.96
C SER A 571 14.96 -10.78 -6.41
N SER A 572 14.87 -10.46 -5.12
CA SER A 572 15.80 -9.57 -4.43
C SER A 572 17.10 -10.24 -3.94
N THR A 573 17.27 -11.55 -4.21
CA THR A 573 18.30 -12.48 -3.69
C THR A 573 18.20 -12.85 -2.20
N ASN A 574 17.66 -11.99 -1.32
CA ASN A 574 17.45 -12.33 0.09
C ASN A 574 16.28 -11.54 0.70
N ASP A 575 15.10 -12.14 0.71
CA ASP A 575 13.84 -11.48 1.08
C ASP A 575 13.73 -11.15 2.58
N GLN A 576 14.52 -11.82 3.42
CA GLN A 576 14.49 -11.66 4.88
C GLN A 576 15.41 -10.55 5.39
N ASP A 577 16.37 -10.10 4.57
CA ASP A 577 17.30 -9.03 4.91
C ASP A 577 16.79 -7.67 4.41
N ILE A 578 17.05 -6.59 5.16
CA ILE A 578 16.65 -5.23 4.76
C ILE A 578 17.14 -4.87 3.35
N THR A 579 18.31 -5.37 2.95
CA THR A 579 18.86 -5.14 1.62
C THR A 579 18.02 -5.76 0.50
N GLY A 580 17.29 -6.85 0.75
CA GLY A 580 16.30 -7.39 -0.19
C GLY A 580 15.15 -6.42 -0.43
N GLY A 581 14.61 -5.82 0.64
CA GLY A 581 13.61 -4.75 0.53
C GLY A 581 14.11 -3.53 -0.25
N LEU A 582 15.34 -3.09 0.01
CA LEU A 582 15.94 -1.95 -0.70
C LEU A 582 16.18 -2.26 -2.19
N VAL A 583 16.63 -3.47 -2.53
CA VAL A 583 16.76 -3.93 -3.93
C VAL A 583 15.40 -3.95 -4.61
N THR A 584 14.37 -4.51 -3.97
CA THR A 584 13.02 -4.53 -4.53
C THR A 584 12.51 -3.11 -4.78
N ALA A 585 12.66 -2.19 -3.82
CA ALA A 585 12.25 -0.80 -3.99
C ALA A 585 12.99 -0.12 -5.15
N ASP A 586 14.28 -0.42 -5.32
CA ASP A 586 15.11 0.12 -6.39
C ASP A 586 14.71 -0.45 -7.75
N MET A 587 14.47 -1.77 -7.85
CA MET A 587 14.01 -2.43 -9.06
C MET A 587 12.64 -1.92 -9.52
N LEU A 588 11.68 -1.76 -8.60
CA LEU A 588 10.37 -1.18 -8.92
C LEU A 588 10.51 0.25 -9.49
N GLY A 589 11.41 1.05 -8.91
CA GLY A 589 11.76 2.37 -9.44
C GLY A 589 12.42 2.32 -10.81
N ILE A 590 13.35 1.39 -11.04
CA ILE A 590 14.05 1.19 -12.32
C ILE A 590 13.06 0.74 -13.39
N PHE A 591 12.19 -0.21 -13.11
CA PHE A 591 11.14 -0.65 -14.03
C PHE A 591 10.28 0.55 -14.44
N GLY A 592 9.83 1.32 -13.44
CA GLY A 592 9.19 2.63 -13.56
C GLY A 592 9.90 3.63 -14.48
N LYS A 593 11.21 3.77 -14.30
CA LYS A 593 12.02 4.76 -15.01
C LYS A 593 12.37 4.33 -16.44
N TYR A 594 12.61 3.05 -16.65
CA TYR A 594 13.06 2.49 -17.93
C TYR A 594 11.93 1.84 -18.73
N ALA A 595 10.67 2.05 -18.33
CA ALA A 595 9.48 1.64 -19.07
C ALA A 595 9.41 0.13 -19.33
N VAL A 596 9.68 -0.71 -18.33
CA VAL A 596 9.36 -2.15 -18.41
C VAL A 596 7.83 -2.28 -18.41
N ASP A 597 7.28 -3.03 -19.37
CA ASP A 597 5.82 -3.09 -19.59
C ASP A 597 5.12 -4.02 -18.59
N ALA A 598 5.78 -5.10 -18.17
CA ALA A 598 5.28 -6.02 -17.15
C ALA A 598 6.44 -6.61 -16.33
N ALA A 599 6.26 -6.78 -15.03
CA ALA A 599 7.21 -7.49 -14.19
C ALA A 599 6.50 -8.17 -13.01
N THR A 600 6.91 -9.39 -12.68
CA THR A 600 6.34 -10.17 -11.56
C THR A 600 7.43 -10.77 -10.68
N TYR A 601 7.30 -10.56 -9.38
CA TYR A 601 8.28 -11.02 -8.40
C TYR A 601 8.10 -12.51 -8.12
N TRP A 602 9.23 -13.21 -7.96
CA TRP A 602 9.28 -14.63 -7.64
C TRP A 602 9.87 -14.84 -6.23
N ALA A 603 9.14 -15.33 -5.23
CA ALA A 603 7.73 -15.77 -5.20
C ALA A 603 6.88 -14.83 -4.32
N THR A 604 5.71 -15.26 -3.81
CA THR A 604 4.86 -14.41 -2.95
C THR A 604 5.64 -13.89 -1.74
N PRO A 605 5.89 -12.57 -1.65
CA PRO A 605 6.66 -12.01 -0.54
C PRO A 605 5.83 -11.97 0.74
N ASP A 606 6.50 -12.10 1.90
CA ASP A 606 5.89 -11.80 3.19
C ASP A 606 5.47 -10.32 3.23
N GLU A 607 4.18 -10.06 3.45
CA GLU A 607 3.60 -8.71 3.50
C GLU A 607 4.24 -7.83 4.60
N MET A 608 4.69 -8.45 5.69
CA MET A 608 5.37 -7.77 6.80
C MET A 608 6.90 -7.75 6.63
N GLY A 609 7.42 -8.55 5.70
CA GLY A 609 8.85 -8.63 5.40
C GLY A 609 9.37 -7.46 4.56
N PRO A 610 10.71 -7.29 4.44
CA PRO A 610 11.35 -6.23 3.67
C PRO A 610 10.79 -6.04 2.24
N VAL A 611 10.53 -7.14 1.52
CA VAL A 611 10.01 -7.11 0.15
C VAL A 611 8.56 -6.61 0.10
N GLY A 612 7.69 -7.10 1.00
CA GLY A 612 6.31 -6.60 1.12
C GLY A 612 6.25 -5.11 1.43
N LEU A 613 7.15 -4.63 2.29
CA LEU A 613 7.26 -3.21 2.62
C LEU A 613 7.76 -2.34 1.45
N ALA A 614 8.59 -2.88 0.56
CA ALA A 614 8.95 -2.21 -0.68
C ALA A 614 7.74 -2.00 -1.60
N TYR A 615 6.89 -3.01 -1.77
CA TYR A 615 5.61 -2.85 -2.48
C TYR A 615 4.68 -1.86 -1.77
N TRP A 616 4.64 -1.88 -0.43
CA TRP A 616 3.84 -0.93 0.36
C TRP A 616 4.27 0.53 0.17
N LEU A 617 5.56 0.82 -0.05
CA LEU A 617 6.03 2.18 -0.38
C LEU A 617 5.43 2.69 -1.69
N PHE A 618 5.34 1.83 -2.70
CA PHE A 618 4.85 2.21 -4.02
C PHE A 618 3.32 2.13 -4.13
N ARG A 619 2.64 1.16 -3.50
CA ARG A 619 1.19 0.95 -3.67
C ARG A 619 0.41 0.50 -2.43
N GLY A 620 0.92 0.69 -1.21
CA GLY A 620 0.21 0.26 0.00
C GLY A 620 -1.06 1.07 0.31
N TYR A 621 -2.09 0.46 0.90
CA TYR A 621 -3.29 1.09 1.48
C TYR A 621 -3.75 2.39 0.78
N GLY A 622 -4.17 2.30 -0.50
CA GLY A 622 -4.77 3.41 -1.26
C GLY A 622 -3.87 4.62 -1.56
N THR A 623 -2.57 4.49 -1.29
CA THR A 623 -1.55 5.51 -1.59
C THR A 623 -0.66 4.93 -2.68
N TYR A 624 -0.75 5.51 -3.88
CA TYR A 624 -0.07 5.01 -5.06
C TYR A 624 1.00 5.98 -5.51
N PHE A 625 2.20 5.48 -5.76
CA PHE A 625 3.23 6.22 -6.46
C PHE A 625 2.66 6.70 -7.80
N GLY A 626 2.90 7.97 -8.12
CA GLY A 626 2.26 8.59 -9.27
C GLY A 626 2.52 7.79 -10.54
N SER A 627 1.44 7.46 -11.25
CA SER A 627 1.44 6.67 -12.49
C SER A 627 2.22 7.30 -13.63
N SER A 628 2.67 8.56 -13.47
CA SER A 628 3.55 9.23 -14.40
C SER A 628 4.94 9.45 -13.80
N SER A 629 5.94 8.60 -14.04
CA SER A 629 7.32 8.82 -13.58
C SER A 629 7.83 10.27 -13.86
N ALA A 630 8.86 10.68 -13.13
CA ALA A 630 9.47 11.96 -13.33
C ALA A 630 10.99 11.83 -13.14
N GLN A 631 11.72 12.23 -14.16
CA GLN A 631 13.17 12.32 -14.21
C GLN A 631 13.70 13.13 -13.04
N VAL A 632 14.51 12.48 -12.21
CA VAL A 632 15.33 13.13 -11.19
C VAL A 632 16.73 13.37 -11.74
N ASN A 633 17.21 14.60 -11.61
CA ASN A 633 18.59 14.95 -11.93
C ASN A 633 19.36 15.16 -10.63
N LEU A 634 20.57 14.61 -10.51
CA LEU A 634 21.48 14.82 -9.39
C LEU A 634 22.76 15.46 -9.90
N THR A 635 23.34 16.37 -9.12
CA THR A 635 24.60 17.07 -9.50
C THR A 635 25.81 16.13 -9.47
N SER A 636 25.79 15.10 -8.63
CA SER A 636 26.85 14.10 -8.50
C SER A 636 26.24 12.74 -8.16
N PRO A 637 25.59 12.06 -9.12
CA PRO A 637 24.88 10.81 -8.86
C PRO A 637 25.87 9.71 -8.44
N ASN A 638 25.51 8.98 -7.38
CA ASN A 638 26.19 7.76 -6.98
C ASN A 638 25.15 6.64 -6.79
N PRO A 639 24.84 5.87 -7.84
CA PRO A 639 23.77 4.86 -7.81
C PRO A 639 24.08 3.65 -6.92
N ASP A 640 25.34 3.49 -6.48
CA ASP A 640 25.73 2.46 -5.50
C ASP A 640 25.17 2.78 -4.11
N ILE A 641 24.94 4.07 -3.82
CA ILE A 641 24.56 4.56 -2.49
C ILE A 641 23.16 5.17 -2.48
N LEU A 642 22.72 5.81 -3.57
CA LEU A 642 21.48 6.58 -3.59
C LEU A 642 20.70 6.39 -4.88
N SER A 643 19.43 6.05 -4.72
CA SER A 643 18.44 6.07 -5.80
C SER A 643 17.28 7.00 -5.44
N ILE A 644 16.85 7.80 -6.40
CA ILE A 644 15.68 8.68 -6.26
C ILE A 644 14.77 8.49 -7.47
N TYR A 645 13.53 8.13 -7.21
CA TYR A 645 12.48 8.01 -8.21
C TYR A 645 11.39 9.04 -7.89
N ALA A 646 10.89 9.71 -8.91
CA ALA A 646 9.75 10.62 -8.77
C ALA A 646 8.63 10.17 -9.69
N GLY A 647 7.40 10.49 -9.33
CA GLY A 647 6.20 10.16 -10.08
C GLY A 647 5.12 11.20 -9.85
N THR A 648 4.22 11.39 -10.78
CA THR A 648 3.15 12.37 -10.73
C THR A 648 1.84 11.73 -11.13
N GLU A 649 0.75 12.15 -10.49
CA GLU A 649 -0.59 11.70 -10.83
C GLU A 649 -1.59 12.74 -10.37
N ASN A 650 -2.50 13.14 -11.26
CA ASN A 650 -3.58 14.09 -10.95
C ASN A 650 -3.09 15.38 -10.24
N GLY A 651 -1.92 15.89 -10.65
CA GLY A 651 -1.30 17.10 -10.09
C GLY A 651 -0.59 16.92 -8.74
N LYS A 652 -0.47 15.68 -8.24
CA LYS A 652 0.36 15.33 -7.07
C LYS A 652 1.73 14.86 -7.51
N LEU A 653 2.74 15.14 -6.68
CA LEU A 653 4.09 14.56 -6.78
C LEU A 653 4.24 13.45 -5.74
N SER A 654 4.81 12.34 -6.18
CA SER A 654 5.33 11.23 -5.39
C SER A 654 6.84 11.18 -5.53
N LEU A 655 7.53 10.87 -4.45
CA LEU A 655 8.97 10.61 -4.44
C LEU A 655 9.19 9.28 -3.74
N VAL A 656 10.15 8.47 -4.19
CA VAL A 656 10.72 7.32 -3.48
C VAL A 656 12.22 7.53 -3.44
N ILE A 657 12.79 7.48 -2.23
CA ILE A 657 14.20 7.80 -2.02
C ILE A 657 14.82 6.70 -1.21
N ILE A 658 15.88 6.09 -1.75
CA ILE A 658 16.50 4.87 -1.25
C ILE A 658 17.96 5.18 -0.92
N ASN A 659 18.32 5.13 0.36
CA ASN A 659 19.69 5.18 0.83
C ASN A 659 20.20 3.76 1.07
N LYS A 660 21.14 3.33 0.23
CA LYS A 660 21.81 2.03 0.27
C LYS A 660 23.07 2.04 1.15
N SER A 661 23.43 3.19 1.73
CA SER A 661 24.55 3.28 2.66
C SER A 661 24.26 2.49 3.94
N PRO A 662 25.20 1.67 4.44
CA PRO A 662 25.02 0.92 5.69
C PRO A 662 25.10 1.79 6.94
N SER A 663 25.72 2.97 6.86
CA SER A 663 26.08 3.74 8.07
C SER A 663 26.05 5.27 7.91
N ALA A 664 25.94 5.78 6.68
CA ALA A 664 25.94 7.23 6.45
C ALA A 664 24.56 7.74 5.97
N PRO A 665 23.98 8.75 6.63
CA PRO A 665 22.82 9.45 6.07
C PRO A 665 23.22 10.19 4.79
N VAL A 666 22.25 10.37 3.90
CA VAL A 666 22.39 11.21 2.70
C VAL A 666 21.50 12.43 2.82
N SER A 667 21.93 13.57 2.28
CA SER A 667 21.16 14.82 2.31
C SER A 667 21.11 15.51 0.94
N TYR A 668 20.02 16.22 0.68
CA TYR A 668 19.81 16.89 -0.60
C TYR A 668 18.77 18.00 -0.54
N ASN A 669 18.92 18.98 -1.43
CA ASN A 669 17.97 20.06 -1.66
C ASN A 669 17.20 19.75 -2.95
N LEU A 670 15.92 19.40 -2.82
CA LEU A 670 15.07 19.19 -3.98
C LEU A 670 14.48 20.52 -4.47
N SER A 671 14.92 20.94 -5.65
CA SER A 671 14.27 22.02 -6.39
C SER A 671 13.05 21.50 -7.14
N ASN A 672 12.10 22.38 -7.45
CA ASN A 672 10.86 22.05 -8.18
C ASN A 672 9.91 21.06 -7.48
N VAL A 673 10.06 20.86 -6.17
CA VAL A 673 9.06 20.16 -5.34
C VAL A 673 7.98 21.16 -4.92
N PRO A 674 6.69 20.91 -5.21
CA PRO A 674 5.60 21.78 -4.77
C PRO A 674 5.61 21.98 -3.25
N THR A 675 5.49 23.23 -2.80
CA THR A 675 5.36 23.50 -1.37
C THR A 675 4.03 23.00 -0.85
N GLY A 676 4.03 22.19 0.21
CA GLY A 676 2.81 21.61 0.77
C GLY A 676 3.07 20.60 1.89
N LEU A 677 1.98 20.00 2.38
CA LEU A 677 2.03 18.87 3.30
C LEU A 677 2.11 17.58 2.49
N TYR A 678 3.06 16.72 2.83
CA TYR A 678 3.32 15.43 2.22
C TYR A 678 3.13 14.31 3.24
N PHE A 679 2.32 13.32 2.88
CA PHE A 679 2.21 12.07 3.61
C PHE A 679 3.41 11.20 3.29
N MET A 680 4.25 10.94 4.29
CA MET A 680 5.45 10.13 4.20
C MET A 680 5.22 8.70 4.69
N ARG A 681 5.75 7.72 3.96
CA ARG A 681 5.92 6.34 4.42
C ARG A 681 7.39 5.96 4.42
N HIS A 682 7.71 4.98 5.24
CA HIS A 682 9.08 4.58 5.46
C HIS A 682 9.19 3.09 5.81
N PHE A 683 10.23 2.45 5.28
CA PHE A 683 10.79 1.27 5.94
C PHE A 683 12.33 1.27 5.98
N GLY A 684 12.88 0.64 7.02
CA GLY A 684 14.32 0.44 7.21
C GLY A 684 14.91 1.25 8.36
N GLY A 685 16.22 1.51 8.32
CA GLY A 685 16.96 2.24 9.34
C GLY A 685 17.89 1.36 10.19
N SER A 686 18.62 2.01 11.10
CA SER A 686 19.67 1.37 11.93
C SER A 686 19.12 0.31 12.89
N ALA A 687 17.82 0.37 13.22
CA ALA A 687 17.12 -0.61 14.05
C ALA A 687 16.57 -1.81 13.25
N GLY A 688 16.90 -1.93 11.96
CA GLY A 688 16.44 -2.99 11.06
C GLY A 688 15.16 -2.59 10.30
N VAL A 689 14.21 -3.52 10.20
CA VAL A 689 12.93 -3.26 9.52
C VAL A 689 12.02 -2.45 10.45
N ALA A 690 12.16 -1.12 10.44
CA ALA A 690 11.24 -0.21 11.12
C ALA A 690 10.20 0.30 10.13
N LYS A 691 8.90 0.26 10.45
CA LYS A 691 7.81 0.74 9.59
C LYS A 691 7.04 1.86 10.28
N TRP A 692 6.93 3.01 9.64
CA TRP A 692 6.08 4.10 10.12
C TRP A 692 5.62 5.02 8.99
N GLN A 693 4.65 5.88 9.28
CA GLN A 693 4.10 6.86 8.34
C GLN A 693 3.83 8.17 9.07
N THR A 694 4.06 9.33 8.46
CA THR A 694 3.81 10.64 9.10
C THR A 694 3.52 11.73 8.07
N ASP A 695 3.00 12.88 8.48
CA ASP A 695 2.86 14.05 7.60
C ASP A 695 4.03 15.02 7.82
N ILE A 696 4.67 15.43 6.74
CA ILE A 696 5.74 16.44 6.76
C ILE A 696 5.42 17.64 5.89
N ALA A 697 5.82 18.83 6.32
CA ALA A 697 5.72 20.03 5.49
C ALA A 697 7.01 20.21 4.69
N LEU A 698 6.90 20.23 3.36
CA LEU A 698 8.03 20.48 2.46
C LEU A 698 7.85 21.80 1.71
N LYS A 699 8.96 22.48 1.49
CA LYS A 699 9.10 23.63 0.59
C LYS A 699 10.15 23.33 -0.47
N ALA A 700 10.11 24.08 -1.56
CA ALA A 700 11.15 24.00 -2.58
C ALA A 700 12.50 24.35 -1.96
N SER A 701 13.52 23.52 -2.20
CA SER A 701 14.88 23.64 -1.66
C SER A 701 15.03 23.35 -0.17
N ASP A 702 14.08 22.65 0.46
CA ASP A 702 14.28 22.13 1.81
C ASP A 702 15.42 21.09 1.83
N PHE A 703 16.19 21.11 2.91
CA PHE A 703 17.28 20.18 3.19
C PHE A 703 16.70 18.86 3.68
N LEU A 704 16.55 17.88 2.78
CA LEU A 704 16.02 16.56 3.14
C LEU A 704 17.16 15.64 3.57
N VAL A 705 16.96 14.90 4.67
CA VAL A 705 17.87 13.86 5.16
C VAL A 705 17.18 12.49 5.04
N VAL A 706 17.93 11.50 4.55
CA VAL A 706 17.53 10.08 4.55
C VAL A 706 18.59 9.27 5.29
N PRO A 707 18.25 8.66 6.45
CA PRO A 707 19.16 7.83 7.21
C PRO A 707 19.67 6.57 6.47
N PRO A 708 20.68 5.88 7.01
CA PRO A 708 21.23 4.64 6.43
C PRO A 708 20.18 3.53 6.25
N TYR A 709 20.39 2.66 5.25
CA TYR A 709 19.52 1.51 4.91
C TYR A 709 18.02 1.80 4.96
N MET A 710 17.59 2.78 4.17
CA MET A 710 16.24 3.33 4.30
C MET A 710 15.60 3.64 2.96
N ALA A 711 14.28 3.44 2.88
CA ALA A 711 13.46 3.88 1.76
C ALA A 711 12.23 4.68 2.25
N ASN A 712 12.03 5.89 1.71
CA ASN A 712 10.92 6.79 2.07
C ASN A 712 10.05 7.11 0.85
N SER A 713 8.72 7.16 0.98
CA SER A 713 7.80 7.69 -0.04
C SER A 713 6.97 8.89 0.44
N MET A 714 6.60 9.86 -0.40
CA MET A 714 5.92 11.12 0.01
C MET A 714 4.78 11.55 -0.93
N GLN A 715 3.59 11.98 -0.44
CA GLN A 715 2.45 12.43 -1.28
C GLN A 715 1.73 13.70 -0.81
N ALA A 716 1.49 14.67 -1.71
CA ALA A 716 0.89 15.96 -1.35
C ALA A 716 -0.64 15.94 -1.06
N ALA A 717 -1.07 16.55 0.06
CA ALA A 717 -2.47 16.61 0.56
C ALA A 717 -3.28 17.85 0.11
N LEU A 718 -3.22 18.23 -1.17
CA LEU A 718 -3.82 19.47 -1.71
C LEU A 718 -5.36 19.62 -1.51
N LYS A 719 -6.09 18.50 -1.36
CA LYS A 719 -7.57 18.50 -1.37
C LYS A 719 -8.21 19.09 -0.11
N ILE A 720 -7.60 18.87 1.05
CA ILE A 720 -8.10 19.38 2.34
C ILE A 720 -8.09 20.91 2.33
N SER A 721 -7.00 21.53 1.85
CA SER A 721 -6.88 22.98 1.75
C SER A 721 -7.95 23.59 0.82
N LEU A 722 -8.27 22.92 -0.28
CA LEU A 722 -9.30 23.36 -1.23
C LEU A 722 -10.72 23.29 -0.64
N PHE A 723 -11.01 22.27 0.16
CA PHE A 723 -12.27 22.15 0.90
C PHE A 723 -12.41 23.22 1.99
N LEU A 724 -11.35 23.52 2.74
CA LEU A 724 -11.37 24.61 3.71
C LEU A 724 -11.56 25.97 3.03
N LEU A 725 -10.90 26.20 1.90
CA LEU A 725 -11.10 27.40 1.09
C LEU A 725 -12.55 27.54 0.60
N SER A 726 -13.17 26.42 0.20
CA SER A 726 -14.59 26.41 -0.19
C SER A 726 -15.51 26.73 0.99
N ALA A 727 -15.28 26.15 2.17
CA ALA A 727 -16.05 26.47 3.38
C ALA A 727 -15.95 27.96 3.76
N ILE A 728 -14.73 28.53 3.76
CA ILE A 728 -14.51 29.95 4.05
C ILE A 728 -15.26 30.82 3.03
N SER A 729 -15.13 30.51 1.73
CA SER A 729 -15.74 31.29 0.65
C SER A 729 -17.28 31.25 0.73
N PHE A 730 -17.86 30.09 1.02
CA PHE A 730 -19.31 29.94 1.25
C PHE A 730 -19.77 30.76 2.47
N GLY A 731 -18.99 30.70 3.55
CA GLY A 731 -19.21 31.44 4.77
C GLY A 731 -19.25 32.94 4.53
N VAL A 732 -18.25 33.48 3.84
CA VAL A 732 -18.19 34.89 3.45
C VAL A 732 -19.40 35.26 2.61
N SER A 733 -19.77 34.47 1.61
CA SER A 733 -20.90 34.76 0.72
C SER A 733 -22.25 34.93 1.41
N PHE A 734 -22.50 34.20 2.50
CA PHE A 734 -23.81 34.16 3.16
C PHE A 734 -23.78 34.55 4.64
N THR A 735 -22.70 35.21 5.10
CA THR A 735 -22.67 35.91 6.38
C THR A 735 -23.03 37.38 6.16
N PRO A 736 -24.03 37.92 6.89
CA PRO A 736 -24.27 39.35 6.90
C PRO A 736 -23.05 40.14 7.41
N PRO A 737 -22.63 41.20 6.70
CA PRO A 737 -21.47 42.00 7.11
C PRO A 737 -21.72 42.79 8.41
N HIS A 738 -22.97 42.96 8.82
CA HIS A 738 -23.39 43.59 10.07
C HIS A 738 -24.41 42.71 10.80
N SER A 739 -24.46 42.79 12.13
CA SER A 739 -25.48 42.15 12.96
C SER A 739 -26.89 42.44 12.42
N LEU A 740 -27.72 41.41 12.23
CA LEU A 740 -29.11 41.57 11.80
C LEU A 740 -29.81 42.64 12.67
N PRO A 741 -30.57 43.57 12.07
CA PRO A 741 -31.28 44.57 12.85
C PRO A 741 -32.19 43.89 13.88
N THR A 742 -32.27 44.44 15.09
CA THR A 742 -33.40 44.18 15.98
C THR A 742 -34.68 44.48 15.21
N PRO A 743 -35.74 43.63 15.32
CA PRO A 743 -36.94 43.80 14.53
C PRO A 743 -37.47 45.23 14.71
N SER A 744 -37.58 45.98 13.62
CA SER A 744 -38.43 47.16 13.65
C SER A 744 -39.85 46.68 13.96
N GLU A 745 -40.44 47.17 15.04
CA GLU A 745 -41.79 46.82 15.52
C GLU A 745 -42.91 47.10 14.50
N ASP A 746 -42.63 47.66 13.33
CA ASP A 746 -43.65 48.07 12.37
C ASP A 746 -43.43 47.44 10.99
N LYS A 747 -44.13 46.32 10.75
CA LYS A 747 -45.11 46.17 9.65
C LYS A 747 -45.66 44.74 9.63
N ASN A 748 -46.97 44.65 9.77
CA ASN A 748 -47.78 43.44 9.67
C ASN A 748 -47.36 42.58 8.45
N PRO A 749 -47.21 41.24 8.56
CA PRO A 749 -46.85 40.36 7.44
C PRO A 749 -47.76 40.51 6.20
N SER A 750 -48.99 41.00 6.39
CA SER A 750 -49.98 41.27 5.35
C SER A 750 -49.65 42.44 4.41
N GLN A 751 -48.66 43.29 4.73
CA GLN A 751 -48.21 44.40 3.85
C GLN A 751 -46.93 44.08 3.07
N ARG A 752 -46.19 43.02 3.41
CA ARG A 752 -45.04 42.56 2.63
C ARG A 752 -45.58 41.63 1.53
N GLY A 753 -45.28 41.91 0.26
CA GLY A 753 -45.63 41.00 -0.83
C GLY A 753 -45.10 39.60 -0.55
N VAL A 754 -45.85 38.55 -0.89
CA VAL A 754 -45.56 37.13 -0.54
C VAL A 754 -44.11 36.75 -0.83
N ARG A 755 -43.54 37.22 -1.96
CA ARG A 755 -42.15 36.97 -2.34
C ARG A 755 -41.13 37.57 -1.36
N GLU A 756 -41.35 38.78 -0.87
CA GLU A 756 -40.43 39.43 0.07
C GLU A 756 -40.48 38.75 1.45
N TRP A 757 -41.66 38.29 1.87
CA TRP A 757 -41.78 37.45 3.07
C TRP A 757 -40.97 36.15 2.94
N ILE A 758 -41.04 35.47 1.77
CA ILE A 758 -40.26 34.26 1.50
C ILE A 758 -38.75 34.53 1.56
N VAL A 759 -38.28 35.64 0.97
CA VAL A 759 -36.85 36.01 0.98
C VAL A 759 -36.35 36.27 2.40
N VAL A 760 -37.11 37.03 3.21
CA VAL A 760 -36.74 37.33 4.61
C VAL A 760 -36.77 36.07 5.47
N PHE A 761 -37.79 35.22 5.31
CA PHE A 761 -37.87 33.92 5.97
C PHE A 761 -36.64 33.06 5.64
N ARG A 762 -36.26 33.02 4.35
CA ARG A 762 -35.09 32.27 3.90
C ARG A 762 -33.79 32.80 4.49
N VAL A 763 -33.58 34.11 4.48
CA VAL A 763 -32.38 34.74 5.04
C VAL A 763 -32.26 34.46 6.54
N LYS A 764 -33.38 34.53 7.27
CA LYS A 764 -33.40 34.36 8.72
C LYS A 764 -33.27 32.92 9.18
N TYR A 765 -33.91 31.97 8.50
CA TYR A 765 -34.04 30.60 8.97
C TYR A 765 -33.35 29.57 8.06
N VAL A 766 -33.43 29.73 6.74
CA VAL A 766 -32.92 28.72 5.78
C VAL A 766 -31.43 28.89 5.52
N LEU A 767 -30.92 30.11 5.30
CA LEU A 767 -29.50 30.32 5.01
C LEU A 767 -28.57 29.88 6.16
N PRO A 768 -28.87 30.14 7.45
CA PRO A 768 -28.04 29.64 8.55
C PRO A 768 -27.99 28.11 8.59
N LEU A 769 -29.13 27.45 8.38
CA LEU A 769 -29.20 25.98 8.30
C LEU A 769 -28.42 25.44 7.10
N GLN A 770 -28.52 26.10 5.94
CA GLN A 770 -27.75 25.71 4.76
C GLN A 770 -26.24 25.82 5.00
N ARG A 771 -25.80 26.91 5.65
CA ARG A 771 -24.38 27.08 6.00
C ARG A 771 -23.89 26.03 6.98
N ALA A 772 -24.66 25.76 8.04
CA ALA A 772 -24.32 24.73 9.00
C ALA A 772 -24.20 23.35 8.31
N ALA A 773 -25.17 23.00 7.47
CA ALA A 773 -25.14 21.74 6.71
C ALA A 773 -23.94 21.65 5.76
N TYR A 774 -23.59 22.74 5.06
CA TYR A 774 -22.40 22.78 4.20
C TYR A 774 -21.11 22.60 5.02
N TYR A 775 -20.98 23.29 6.17
CA TYR A 775 -19.81 23.13 7.03
C TYR A 775 -19.70 21.72 7.60
N VAL A 776 -20.82 21.12 8.03
CA VAL A 776 -20.83 19.73 8.49
C VAL A 776 -20.39 18.79 7.37
N ALA A 777 -20.91 18.96 6.15
CA ALA A 777 -20.51 18.13 5.00
C ALA A 777 -19.01 18.29 4.68
N ILE A 778 -18.47 19.51 4.69
CA ILE A 778 -17.05 19.77 4.43
C ILE A 778 -16.15 19.26 5.56
N LEU A 779 -16.55 19.44 6.83
CA LEU A 779 -15.82 18.90 7.97
C LEU A 779 -15.83 17.38 7.97
N HIS A 780 -16.95 16.76 7.59
CA HIS A 780 -17.05 15.32 7.42
C HIS A 780 -16.16 14.81 6.28
N GLU A 781 -16.12 15.50 5.13
CA GLU A 781 -15.20 15.21 4.03
C GLU A 781 -13.73 15.32 4.46
N CYS A 782 -13.35 16.39 5.15
CA CYS A 782 -12.02 16.55 5.70
C CYS A 782 -11.70 15.45 6.71
N PHE A 783 -12.64 15.12 7.61
CA PHE A 783 -12.48 14.05 8.59
C PHE A 783 -12.30 12.70 7.90
N CYS A 784 -13.15 12.35 6.94
CA CYS A 784 -13.00 11.16 6.13
C CYS A 784 -11.63 11.12 5.44
N LEU A 785 -11.19 12.20 4.80
CA LEU A 785 -9.87 12.29 4.17
C LEU A 785 -8.73 12.08 5.18
N MET A 786 -8.84 12.63 6.40
CA MET A 786 -7.86 12.44 7.47
C MET A 786 -7.89 11.03 8.07
N THR A 787 -9.06 10.39 8.16
CA THR A 787 -9.20 9.01 8.67
C THR A 787 -8.81 7.97 7.62
N PHE A 788 -9.13 8.19 6.34
CA PHE A 788 -8.67 7.33 5.23
C PHE A 788 -7.15 7.43 5.02
N MET A 789 -6.49 8.47 5.54
CA MET A 789 -5.03 8.55 5.64
C MET A 789 -4.45 7.69 6.79
N ASN A 790 -5.29 7.25 7.75
CA ASN A 790 -4.87 6.53 8.97
C ASN A 790 -5.45 5.11 9.10
N THR A 791 -6.37 4.68 8.24
CA THR A 791 -6.94 3.32 8.24
C THR A 791 -7.02 2.75 6.82
N THR A 792 -7.12 1.42 6.70
CA THR A 792 -7.30 0.70 5.42
C THR A 792 -8.38 1.36 4.55
N PRO A 793 -8.06 1.86 3.34
CA PRO A 793 -9.05 2.48 2.50
C PRO A 793 -9.84 1.44 1.71
N ASN A 794 -11.16 1.59 1.74
CA ASN A 794 -12.07 1.10 0.71
C ASN A 794 -11.73 1.77 -0.64
N PRO A 795 -12.10 1.20 -1.80
CA PRO A 795 -11.77 1.67 -3.15
C PRO A 795 -12.42 3.02 -3.55
N THR A 796 -12.95 3.79 -2.59
CA THR A 796 -13.74 5.00 -2.78
C THR A 796 -13.01 6.26 -2.29
N THR A 797 -11.70 6.35 -2.55
CA THR A 797 -10.90 7.49 -2.07
C THR A 797 -11.24 8.78 -2.84
N PRO A 798 -11.66 9.87 -2.18
CA PRO A 798 -12.07 11.10 -2.86
C PRO A 798 -10.89 11.77 -3.62
N SER A 799 -10.88 11.78 -4.97
CA SER A 799 -9.81 12.37 -5.82
C SER A 799 -10.04 13.83 -6.23
N ILE A 800 -8.99 14.58 -6.63
CA ILE A 800 -9.12 15.96 -7.16
C ILE A 800 -9.42 15.87 -8.65
N THR A 801 -10.61 16.31 -9.07
CA THR A 801 -11.01 16.34 -10.48
C THR A 801 -11.02 17.77 -11.03
N THR A 802 -10.92 17.92 -12.35
CA THR A 802 -11.07 19.23 -13.01
C THR A 802 -12.41 19.89 -12.68
N ALA A 803 -13.48 19.07 -12.56
CA ALA A 803 -14.80 19.52 -12.15
C ALA A 803 -14.81 20.03 -10.70
N PHE A 804 -14.10 19.37 -9.79
CA PHE A 804 -13.91 19.83 -8.41
C PHE A 804 -13.16 21.16 -8.34
N LEU A 805 -12.05 21.31 -9.08
CA LEU A 805 -11.30 22.57 -9.12
C LEU A 805 -12.16 23.73 -9.66
N ALA A 806 -12.95 23.48 -10.71
CA ALA A 806 -13.89 24.46 -11.24
C ALA A 806 -14.98 24.83 -10.22
N ALA A 807 -15.46 23.86 -9.43
CA ALA A 807 -16.43 24.09 -8.37
C ALA A 807 -15.86 24.98 -7.24
N VAL A 808 -14.64 24.68 -6.78
CA VAL A 808 -13.94 25.48 -5.75
C VAL A 808 -13.66 26.88 -6.27
N LEU A 809 -13.18 27.02 -7.51
CA LEU A 809 -12.93 28.32 -8.14
C LEU A 809 -14.20 29.16 -8.25
N SER A 810 -15.31 28.55 -8.68
CA SER A 810 -16.62 29.21 -8.73
C SER A 810 -17.01 29.74 -7.35
N LEU A 811 -16.86 28.93 -6.31
CA LEU A 811 -17.17 29.34 -4.95
C LEU A 811 -16.29 30.48 -4.45
N PHE A 812 -14.98 30.38 -4.71
CA PHE A 812 -13.99 31.37 -4.32
C PHE A 812 -14.26 32.73 -4.99
N LEU A 813 -14.51 32.73 -6.31
CA LEU A 813 -14.91 33.93 -7.04
C LEU A 813 -16.24 34.50 -6.52
N GLY A 814 -17.20 33.62 -6.19
CA GLY A 814 -18.45 34.01 -5.55
C GLY A 814 -18.23 34.74 -4.22
N GLY A 815 -17.39 34.17 -3.35
CA GLY A 815 -16.97 34.76 -2.07
C GLY A 815 -16.29 36.10 -2.23
N LEU A 816 -15.33 36.22 -3.15
CA LEU A 816 -14.62 37.46 -3.43
C LEU A 816 -15.55 38.59 -3.93
N ILE A 817 -16.48 38.26 -4.82
CA ILE A 817 -17.47 39.23 -5.31
C ILE A 817 -18.39 39.68 -4.18
N ARG A 818 -18.87 38.75 -3.35
CA ARG A 818 -19.73 39.08 -2.19
C ARG A 818 -19.00 39.95 -1.18
N PHE A 819 -17.77 39.59 -0.83
CA PHE A 819 -16.92 40.38 0.06
C PHE A 819 -16.68 41.80 -0.48
N SER A 820 -16.38 41.92 -1.78
CA SER A 820 -16.19 43.22 -2.43
C SER A 820 -17.46 44.06 -2.38
N CYS A 821 -18.63 43.47 -2.63
CA CYS A 821 -19.92 44.16 -2.52
C CYS A 821 -20.21 44.62 -1.08
N TYR A 822 -19.91 43.79 -0.07
CA TYR A 822 -20.08 44.18 1.33
C TYR A 822 -19.20 45.36 1.72
N ARG A 823 -17.95 45.37 1.24
CA ARG A 823 -17.01 46.44 1.52
C ARG A 823 -17.42 47.76 0.86
N GLU A 824 -17.87 47.71 -0.39
CA GLU A 824 -18.29 48.92 -1.13
C GLU A 824 -19.62 49.50 -0.61
N LEU A 825 -20.60 48.65 -0.30
CA LEU A 825 -21.90 49.11 0.23
C LEU A 825 -21.84 49.45 1.72
N GLY A 826 -20.92 48.85 2.49
CA GLY A 826 -20.74 49.11 3.91
C GLY A 826 -22.04 48.92 4.70
N GLU A 827 -22.44 49.93 5.48
CA GLU A 827 -23.68 49.92 6.27
C GLU A 827 -24.97 49.98 5.43
N CYS A 828 -24.86 50.26 4.12
CA CYS A 828 -26.00 50.27 3.21
C CYS A 828 -26.35 48.87 2.67
N PHE A 829 -25.51 47.85 2.90
CA PHE A 829 -25.80 46.49 2.45
C PHE A 829 -26.96 45.88 3.25
N SER A 830 -27.95 45.32 2.56
CA SER A 830 -29.06 44.59 3.18
C SER A 830 -29.43 43.34 2.39
N PHE A 831 -29.86 42.31 3.11
CA PHE A 831 -30.53 41.15 2.50
C PHE A 831 -32.04 41.39 2.32
N GLU A 832 -32.61 42.43 2.93
CA GLU A 832 -34.01 42.87 2.75
C GLU A 832 -34.12 43.92 1.63
N LEU A 833 -35.27 43.99 0.95
CA LEU A 833 -35.52 44.93 -0.13
C LEU A 833 -35.99 46.24 0.49
N VAL A 834 -35.03 47.02 0.96
CA VAL A 834 -35.26 48.26 1.69
C VAL A 834 -34.48 49.40 1.05
N PRO A 835 -35.00 50.65 1.11
CA PRO A 835 -34.24 51.82 0.76
C PRO A 835 -32.83 51.79 1.36
N ALA A 836 -31.83 52.16 0.55
CA ALA A 836 -30.44 52.27 0.99
C ALA A 836 -30.34 53.17 2.22
N GLY A 837 -29.55 52.76 3.22
CA GLY A 837 -29.39 53.47 4.48
C GLY A 837 -30.45 53.15 5.55
N GLN A 838 -31.56 52.46 5.22
CA GLN A 838 -32.61 52.15 6.22
C GLN A 838 -32.10 51.34 7.42
N HIS A 839 -31.08 50.51 7.22
CA HIS A 839 -30.45 49.72 8.29
C HIS A 839 -29.06 50.23 8.69
N ALA A 840 -28.65 51.40 8.21
CA ALA A 840 -27.38 51.98 8.60
C ALA A 840 -27.43 52.40 10.08
N LYS A 841 -26.40 52.02 10.84
CA LYS A 841 -26.29 52.40 12.26
C LYS A 841 -25.86 53.87 12.39
N ASN A 842 -25.13 54.37 11.41
CA ASN A 842 -24.74 55.76 11.33
C ASN A 842 -25.92 56.63 10.87
N THR A 843 -26.36 57.55 11.74
CA THR A 843 -27.46 58.50 11.50
C THR A 843 -27.23 59.40 10.30
N PHE A 844 -25.98 59.70 9.94
CA PHE A 844 -25.67 60.47 8.74
C PHE A 844 -25.94 59.64 7.48
N THR A 845 -25.48 58.39 7.45
CA THR A 845 -25.69 57.46 6.32
C THR A 845 -27.17 57.09 6.15
N ALA A 846 -27.90 56.92 7.26
CA ALA A 846 -29.33 56.64 7.24
C ALA A 846 -30.16 57.78 6.63
N ASN A 847 -29.78 59.03 6.89
CA ASN A 847 -30.47 60.21 6.38
C ASN A 847 -29.94 60.70 5.01
N ASN A 848 -28.71 60.31 4.63
CA ASN A 848 -28.06 60.72 3.38
C ASN A 848 -27.43 59.52 2.65
N PRO A 849 -28.23 58.51 2.25
CA PRO A 849 -27.70 57.38 1.50
C PRO A 849 -27.15 57.85 0.16
N LYS A 850 -26.03 57.26 -0.27
CA LYS A 850 -25.40 57.56 -1.57
C LYS A 850 -25.52 56.36 -2.50
N LEU A 851 -25.76 56.64 -3.79
CA LEU A 851 -25.66 55.63 -4.83
C LEU A 851 -24.19 55.21 -4.98
N ILE A 852 -23.89 53.94 -4.73
CA ILE A 852 -22.54 53.39 -4.88
C ILE A 852 -22.32 52.99 -6.33
N THR A 853 -21.28 53.56 -6.94
CA THR A 853 -20.92 53.36 -8.36
C THR A 853 -19.48 52.86 -8.54
N THR A 854 -18.81 52.51 -7.43
CA THR A 854 -17.41 52.08 -7.36
C THR A 854 -17.30 50.56 -7.15
N GLY A 855 -16.09 50.03 -7.34
CA GLY A 855 -15.81 48.60 -7.20
C GLY A 855 -16.61 47.76 -8.21
N PRO A 856 -17.20 46.62 -7.80
CA PRO A 856 -17.98 45.76 -8.69
C PRO A 856 -19.18 46.46 -9.37
N TYR A 857 -19.72 47.51 -8.74
CA TYR A 857 -20.86 48.29 -9.25
C TYR A 857 -20.50 49.18 -10.45
N ASN A 858 -19.21 49.33 -10.80
CA ASN A 858 -18.81 50.02 -12.03
C ASN A 858 -19.03 49.17 -13.29
N TYR A 859 -19.24 47.85 -13.14
CA TYR A 859 -19.33 46.90 -14.26
C TYR A 859 -20.74 46.34 -14.46
N VAL A 860 -21.43 46.01 -13.37
CA VAL A 860 -22.81 45.50 -13.38
C VAL A 860 -23.61 46.09 -12.22
N ARG A 861 -24.94 46.15 -12.36
CA ARG A 861 -25.80 46.80 -11.35
C ARG A 861 -25.98 45.99 -10.07
N HIS A 862 -25.98 44.66 -10.18
CA HIS A 862 -26.23 43.71 -9.10
C HIS A 862 -25.15 42.63 -9.00
N PRO A 863 -23.86 43.01 -8.82
CA PRO A 863 -22.74 42.06 -8.76
C PRO A 863 -22.88 41.06 -7.60
N SER A 864 -23.55 41.47 -6.52
CA SER A 864 -23.79 40.62 -5.36
C SER A 864 -24.66 39.40 -5.66
N TYR A 865 -25.55 39.47 -6.65
CA TYR A 865 -26.35 38.33 -7.10
C TYR A 865 -25.55 37.36 -7.97
N LEU A 866 -24.64 37.86 -8.80
CA LEU A 866 -23.67 37.02 -9.51
C LEU A 866 -22.79 36.25 -8.51
N GLY A 867 -22.27 36.93 -7.48
CA GLY A 867 -21.50 36.27 -6.42
C GLY A 867 -22.32 35.21 -5.66
N SER A 868 -23.62 35.44 -5.48
CA SER A 868 -24.54 34.45 -4.87
C SER A 868 -24.75 33.24 -5.77
N TRP A 869 -24.93 33.44 -7.09
CA TRP A 869 -25.07 32.37 -8.07
C TRP A 869 -23.84 31.46 -8.13
N LEU A 870 -22.64 32.05 -8.20
CA LEU A 870 -21.39 31.31 -8.21
C LEU A 870 -21.20 30.50 -6.91
N SER A 871 -21.52 31.10 -5.76
CA SER A 871 -21.47 30.42 -4.46
C SER A 871 -22.48 29.27 -4.35
N PHE A 872 -23.69 29.45 -4.90
CA PHE A 872 -24.70 28.40 -4.94
C PHE A 872 -24.26 27.24 -5.83
N PHE A 873 -23.84 27.53 -7.06
CA PHE A 873 -23.40 26.52 -8.02
C PHE A 873 -22.17 25.76 -7.54
N GLY A 874 -21.16 26.47 -7.05
CA GLY A 874 -19.96 25.83 -6.53
C GLY A 874 -20.26 24.95 -5.31
N SER A 875 -21.24 25.30 -4.46
CA SER A 875 -21.51 24.55 -3.21
C SER A 875 -22.18 23.22 -3.49
N ILE A 876 -23.05 23.18 -4.51
CA ILE A 876 -23.60 21.92 -5.04
C ILE A 876 -22.48 21.11 -5.68
N SER A 877 -21.69 21.75 -6.54
CA SER A 877 -20.71 21.04 -7.36
C SER A 877 -19.58 20.45 -6.51
N THR A 878 -19.07 21.16 -5.50
CA THR A 878 -18.01 20.64 -4.61
C THR A 878 -18.41 19.36 -3.86
N LEU A 879 -19.70 19.14 -3.66
CA LEU A 879 -20.24 17.99 -2.94
C LEU A 879 -20.80 16.88 -3.84
N LEU A 880 -20.91 17.10 -5.16
CA LEU A 880 -21.59 16.15 -6.06
C LEU A 880 -20.78 15.76 -7.31
N VAL A 881 -19.65 16.42 -7.56
CA VAL A 881 -18.72 15.99 -8.62
C VAL A 881 -18.04 14.69 -8.22
N ASP A 882 -17.56 13.96 -9.24
CA ASP A 882 -16.83 12.71 -9.04
C ASP A 882 -15.59 12.94 -8.16
N GLY A 883 -15.35 11.98 -7.27
CA GLY A 883 -14.38 12.08 -6.20
C GLY A 883 -14.87 12.86 -4.97
N SER A 884 -16.16 13.12 -4.78
CA SER A 884 -16.71 13.62 -3.49
C SER A 884 -17.31 12.47 -2.67
N TRP A 885 -17.19 12.51 -1.35
CA TRP A 885 -17.74 11.48 -0.45
C TRP A 885 -19.23 11.22 -0.68
N ILE A 886 -20.06 12.25 -0.92
CA ILE A 886 -21.49 12.04 -1.19
C ILE A 886 -21.71 11.20 -2.46
N ARG A 887 -20.84 11.35 -3.46
CA ARG A 887 -20.86 10.59 -4.71
C ARG A 887 -20.32 9.18 -4.53
N GLU A 888 -19.20 9.04 -3.84
CA GLU A 888 -18.43 7.79 -3.75
C GLU A 888 -18.88 6.86 -2.60
N SER A 889 -19.47 7.38 -1.53
CA SER A 889 -19.83 6.59 -0.32
C SER A 889 -21.06 5.69 -0.48
N GLY A 890 -21.72 5.72 -1.64
CA GLY A 890 -23.02 5.08 -1.81
C GLY A 890 -24.17 5.75 -1.03
N PHE A 891 -23.94 6.90 -0.39
CA PHE A 891 -24.98 7.65 0.33
C PHE A 891 -26.18 7.97 -0.56
N LEU A 892 -25.94 8.28 -1.84
CA LEU A 892 -26.98 8.51 -2.86
C LEU A 892 -27.79 7.25 -3.23
N ASN A 893 -27.35 6.05 -2.88
CA ASN A 893 -28.13 4.82 -3.08
C ASN A 893 -29.25 4.71 -2.03
N THR A 894 -29.08 5.38 -0.88
CA THR A 894 -30.08 5.40 0.20
C THR A 894 -31.23 6.37 -0.09
N ALA A 895 -32.40 6.11 0.48
CA ALA A 895 -33.53 7.04 0.40
C ALA A 895 -33.22 8.37 1.13
N ILE A 896 -32.55 8.29 2.28
CA ILE A 896 -32.15 9.45 3.09
C ILE A 896 -31.19 10.35 2.31
N GLY A 897 -30.19 9.76 1.63
CA GLY A 897 -29.23 10.52 0.85
C GLY A 897 -29.87 11.23 -0.34
N ARG A 898 -30.75 10.56 -1.08
CA ARG A 898 -31.51 11.17 -2.19
C ARG A 898 -32.40 12.32 -1.71
N ILE A 899 -33.09 12.16 -0.58
CA ILE A 899 -33.94 13.22 0.00
C ILE A 899 -33.08 14.40 0.47
N SER A 900 -31.96 14.13 1.12
CA SER A 900 -31.06 15.17 1.66
C SER A 900 -30.44 16.01 0.55
N VAL A 901 -29.86 15.35 -0.46
CA VAL A 901 -29.25 16.02 -1.63
C VAL A 901 -30.32 16.72 -2.47
N GLY A 902 -31.47 16.08 -2.70
CA GLY A 902 -32.60 16.70 -3.40
C GLY A 902 -33.12 17.95 -2.69
N SER A 903 -33.23 17.93 -1.36
CA SER A 903 -33.64 19.09 -0.56
C SER A 903 -32.62 20.22 -0.63
N TRP A 904 -31.32 19.88 -0.59
CA TRP A 904 -30.24 20.84 -0.76
C TRP A 904 -30.29 21.53 -2.13
N MET A 905 -30.39 20.75 -3.21
CA MET A 905 -30.49 21.27 -4.58
C MET A 905 -31.73 22.14 -4.78
N PHE A 906 -32.88 21.71 -4.24
CA PHE A 906 -34.11 22.49 -4.28
C PHE A 906 -33.95 23.83 -3.56
N ALA A 907 -33.40 23.80 -2.34
CA ALA A 907 -33.18 25.00 -1.56
C ALA A 907 -32.23 25.96 -2.30
N VAL A 908 -31.08 25.49 -2.79
CA VAL A 908 -30.13 26.31 -3.56
C VAL A 908 -30.76 26.88 -4.84
N GLY A 909 -31.46 26.05 -5.62
CA GLY A 909 -32.14 26.46 -6.85
C GLY A 909 -33.22 27.52 -6.61
N GLN A 910 -34.04 27.33 -5.57
CA GLN A 910 -35.02 28.35 -5.14
C GLN A 910 -34.31 29.68 -4.81
N GLY A 911 -33.09 29.63 -4.28
CA GLY A 911 -32.32 30.81 -3.88
C GLY A 911 -31.86 31.62 -5.07
N ALA A 912 -31.27 30.92 -6.05
CA ALA A 912 -30.86 31.50 -7.32
C ALA A 912 -32.05 32.17 -8.05
N VAL A 913 -33.23 31.51 -8.05
CA VAL A 913 -34.44 32.08 -8.65
C VAL A 913 -34.91 33.33 -7.91
N LEU A 914 -35.01 33.28 -6.58
CA LEU A 914 -35.51 34.39 -5.78
C LEU A 914 -34.65 35.65 -5.90
N VAL A 915 -33.32 35.52 -5.87
CA VAL A 915 -32.42 36.67 -6.03
C VAL A 915 -32.50 37.27 -7.44
N THR A 916 -32.69 36.42 -8.46
CA THR A 916 -32.82 36.88 -9.86
C THR A 916 -34.12 37.63 -10.09
N MET A 917 -35.22 37.12 -9.54
CA MET A 917 -36.53 37.77 -9.66
C MET A 917 -36.57 39.13 -8.96
N ARG A 918 -35.67 39.39 -8.00
CA ARG A 918 -35.62 40.62 -7.20
C ARG A 918 -34.91 41.79 -7.88
N ILE A 919 -34.11 41.50 -8.90
CA ILE A 919 -33.30 42.50 -9.62
C ILE A 919 -34.16 43.67 -10.15
N CYS A 920 -35.33 43.38 -10.72
CA CYS A 920 -36.20 44.41 -11.28
C CYS A 920 -36.82 45.31 -10.20
N ASP A 921 -37.19 44.73 -9.05
CA ASP A 921 -37.80 45.47 -7.95
C ASP A 921 -36.76 46.36 -7.25
N GLU A 922 -35.52 45.87 -7.13
CA GLU A 922 -34.41 46.65 -6.61
C GLU A 922 -33.99 47.77 -7.56
N ASP A 923 -33.98 47.53 -8.88
CA ASP A 923 -33.82 48.58 -9.88
C ASP A 923 -34.89 49.69 -9.71
N GLU A 924 -36.15 49.30 -9.52
CA GLU A 924 -37.26 50.25 -9.33
C GLU A 924 -37.15 51.01 -8.01
N LEU A 925 -36.78 50.32 -6.93
CA LEU A 925 -36.55 50.92 -5.61
C LEU A 925 -35.42 51.94 -5.65
N MET A 926 -34.29 51.58 -6.26
CA MET A 926 -33.14 52.47 -6.41
C MET A 926 -33.45 53.65 -7.31
N ARG A 927 -34.23 53.46 -8.38
CA ARG A 927 -34.74 54.56 -9.22
C ARG A 927 -35.65 55.51 -8.45
N LYS A 928 -36.55 54.99 -7.60
CA LYS A 928 -37.42 55.81 -6.73
C LYS A 928 -36.61 56.60 -5.70
N GLN A 929 -35.54 56.02 -5.16
CA GLN A 929 -34.73 56.64 -4.12
C GLN A 929 -33.75 57.70 -4.68
N PHE A 930 -33.07 57.40 -5.79
CA PHE A 930 -31.97 58.24 -6.32
C PHE A 930 -32.34 59.03 -7.58
N GLY A 931 -33.52 58.80 -8.17
CA GLY A 931 -34.06 59.58 -9.27
C GLY A 931 -33.11 59.71 -10.47
N GLU A 932 -32.81 60.95 -10.87
CA GLU A 932 -31.94 61.22 -12.02
C GLU A 932 -30.52 60.64 -11.87
N GLN A 933 -30.00 60.53 -10.65
CA GLN A 933 -28.66 59.98 -10.43
C GLN A 933 -28.60 58.51 -10.86
N TRP A 934 -29.64 57.74 -10.52
CA TRP A 934 -29.80 56.35 -10.96
C TRP A 934 -29.96 56.24 -12.48
N ASP A 935 -30.81 57.09 -13.08
CA ASP A 935 -31.07 57.08 -14.52
C ASP A 935 -29.82 57.40 -15.35
N ARG A 936 -28.91 58.24 -14.85
CA ARG A 936 -27.63 58.52 -15.49
C ARG A 936 -26.66 57.34 -15.34
N TRP A 937 -26.51 56.81 -14.14
CA TRP A 937 -25.57 55.72 -13.87
C TRP A 937 -25.97 54.40 -14.57
N SER A 938 -27.25 54.03 -14.54
CA SER A 938 -27.75 52.80 -15.18
C SER A 938 -27.64 52.79 -16.71
N LYS A 939 -27.52 53.97 -17.35
CA LYS A 939 -27.21 54.07 -18.79
C LYS A 939 -25.75 53.76 -19.10
N VAL A 940 -24.84 54.04 -18.16
CA VAL A 940 -23.41 53.72 -18.27
C VAL A 940 -23.20 52.24 -17.94
N VAL A 941 -23.77 51.77 -16.82
CA VAL A 941 -23.70 50.37 -16.37
C VAL A 941 -24.92 49.59 -16.87
N LYS A 942 -24.85 49.15 -18.14
CA LYS A 942 -26.00 48.59 -18.87
C LYS A 942 -26.49 47.25 -18.32
N TYR A 943 -25.55 46.39 -17.92
CA TYR A 943 -25.82 45.01 -17.51
C TYR A 943 -26.30 44.94 -16.06
N ARG A 944 -27.26 44.07 -15.79
CA ARG A 944 -27.83 43.86 -14.45
C ARG A 944 -26.94 42.96 -13.61
N MET A 945 -26.48 41.84 -14.14
CA MET A 945 -25.78 40.80 -13.39
C MET A 945 -24.59 40.21 -14.13
N ILE A 946 -24.71 39.93 -15.44
CA ILE A 946 -23.66 39.29 -16.24
C ILE A 946 -23.31 40.19 -17.42
N PRO A 947 -22.07 40.71 -17.52
CA PRO A 947 -21.64 41.52 -18.64
C PRO A 947 -21.89 40.81 -19.98
N GLY A 948 -22.51 41.50 -20.92
CA GLY A 948 -22.81 40.98 -22.26
C GLY A 948 -24.06 40.09 -22.36
N VAL A 949 -24.69 39.69 -21.26
CA VAL A 949 -25.84 38.77 -21.25
C VAL A 949 -27.08 39.38 -20.62
N PHE A 950 -26.97 39.84 -19.37
CA PHE A 950 -28.11 40.27 -18.56
C PHE A 950 -27.78 41.44 -17.65
#